data_AF-A0A5Q0M1P6-F1
#
_entry.id   AF-A0A5Q0M1P6-F1
#
_cell.length_a   1.000
_cell.length_b   1.000
_cell.length_c   1.000
_cell.angle_alpha   90.00
_cell.angle_beta   90.00
_cell.angle_gamma   90.00
#
_symmetry.space_group_name_H-M   'P 1'
#
loop_
_entity.id
_entity.type
_entity.pdbx_description
1 polymer ?
#
loop_
_entity_poly.entity_id
_entity_poly.type
_entity_poly.pdbx_seq_one_letter_code
_entity_poly.pdbx_strand_id
1 'polypeptide(L)'
;MAPLPQASVCDCSEPSPKLALILYPSLGTPLLIGPHQKKCSLFIAAESLGFATSSDGRTTLDKRGRVSLLPSDASATVARHLRLVAMKGAKPDTDIQVGALTGDGRDCAIAKTAIKVWRVAKFEPGAIIYNQKGEVFATVSPQAVKAFGAAGFPGGDIYEVELDLARLSIKPESAEFKSFAWMVKPTQAQKNDYPSLCKGGTVHAQDLLVETFLSRQITSRSHRHQATNAPAVMRRGKEAALMEYDVPRTARSAQSLFTETDARLAAWHPVIRLASDAPLKVGHLSDVHINVRHNALAKSPAHVIEDSQFTKGQRPAVGELVCNTFNALKALFDQVGANKRPDTMLLLTGDLIDFNRNIDPAKVPDRRIGEQWKLFNVLNRLNDPANPELYPRGQDDMLAYSLVRYAYNELKLPVFMTTGNHEAYDIAYGVYPRVGVWGMTLGAMEILQAEMRKTLAQWAQLLAAHDACDRQIDSIQSTFDRSAQQRGEDTHAALRSVRQQNQAALEGLRVSSNTAAANAKAALDDYLRQTRAGQPKVASPEPALKSSGNGLAAQAWGIYHAALQSAKQAVADATNAGISALWSTYTSAVSTVGHGAIGLGQSAGDLGIQLADLADDLGTRVRDLGVSVGVVQAQAVAAHMATSSHLAVSVARVSVQAALQANKEMLTTLDASIDAHRKDVEGASKFAGLQANPGISADHNMTVFEATLAYGPTYGQTWTSLNFSTANFDWFSVLFTPLSDFCIAMPTEPDATRLPQQVLVGLAWGETENFMNVEGAAKLGTDRHGAMILPRASASIDAAQQAVLRQALALKGNTNAPLVVASHFTMINYNAAALQEELSFVPHDGPRGLTSAGFNNANFGTCERNLKWYFAHCASVPGQPTRVDWHLSGHSHRSALYTINQGRNALGAGTITVTSRRDPGMYKDGLTAYARSGTQFVVSSCGGPIGVQNLAGELNGHTLRPPAGSLLDCSERNLRQIKTQRTGRDTGTRYNEVPRLAVALDYLHVLQPDNAPVHFAWGSRTGLLNKERADTVKVLLNDQMKKLDCIAAMKVWIFEGGRVDEKKKPKPSTWHCLTPEFKRAETGGALRFTSADLKKLAEAMVTTSTRPAVGGAAGLSKGAGVLFMQRVTQAFCEVILKKPTIALYTTGPEKGKATPDWSADMKWENDPWIFPLEIGTSLVGSNAFDFMQRRSGEHGQVPDWDFLASHYRDKGYLSRHEAIGINKN
;
A
#
# COMPACT_ATOMS: atom_id res chain seq x y z
N MET A 1 -18.97 13.25 -56.55
CA MET A 1 -19.62 11.92 -56.48
C MET A 1 -19.84 11.62 -55.02
N ALA A 2 -21.09 11.54 -54.58
CA ALA A 2 -21.43 11.15 -53.21
C ALA A 2 -21.04 9.67 -52.99
N PRO A 3 -20.60 9.28 -51.78
CA PRO A 3 -20.44 7.87 -51.46
C PRO A 3 -21.82 7.22 -51.52
N LEU A 4 -21.93 6.15 -52.32
CA LEU A 4 -23.14 5.34 -52.41
C LEU A 4 -23.52 4.81 -51.02
N PRO A 5 -24.83 4.73 -50.69
CA PRO A 5 -25.28 4.08 -49.47
C PRO A 5 -24.83 2.63 -49.50
N GLN A 6 -24.06 2.17 -48.51
CA GLN A 6 -23.84 0.75 -48.31
C GLN A 6 -25.20 0.11 -48.02
N ALA A 7 -25.64 -0.74 -48.93
CA ALA A 7 -26.87 -1.51 -48.82
C ALA A 7 -26.84 -2.37 -47.55
N SER A 8 -27.94 -2.33 -46.80
CA SER A 8 -28.26 -3.32 -45.77
C SER A 8 -28.44 -4.68 -46.44
N VAL A 9 -27.43 -5.54 -46.34
CA VAL A 9 -27.52 -6.91 -46.84
C VAL A 9 -27.20 -7.86 -45.70
N CYS A 10 -28.09 -8.82 -45.50
CA CYS A 10 -27.88 -10.05 -44.75
C CYS A 10 -26.71 -10.85 -45.35
N ASP A 11 -25.49 -10.37 -45.18
CA ASP A 11 -24.31 -11.11 -45.59
C ASP A 11 -24.00 -12.16 -44.52
N CYS A 12 -24.06 -13.42 -44.93
CA CYS A 12 -23.56 -14.60 -44.23
C CYS A 12 -22.02 -14.59 -44.04
N SER A 13 -21.36 -13.42 -44.06
CA SER A 13 -19.94 -13.29 -43.81
C SER A 13 -19.62 -13.66 -42.37
N GLU A 14 -18.49 -14.34 -42.19
CA GLU A 14 -18.02 -14.66 -40.85
C GLU A 14 -17.87 -13.35 -40.04
N PRO A 15 -18.44 -13.25 -38.83
CA PRO A 15 -18.27 -12.09 -37.98
C PRO A 15 -16.79 -11.89 -37.73
N SER A 16 -16.29 -10.68 -38.04
CA SER A 16 -14.95 -10.28 -37.67
C SER A 16 -14.78 -10.48 -36.16
N PRO A 17 -13.76 -11.22 -35.69
CA PRO A 17 -13.56 -11.41 -34.26
C PRO A 17 -13.30 -10.06 -33.60
N LYS A 18 -14.31 -9.50 -32.93
CA LYS A 18 -14.16 -8.26 -32.17
C LYS A 18 -13.70 -8.59 -30.77
N LEU A 19 -12.49 -8.16 -30.43
CA LEU A 19 -11.94 -8.29 -29.09
C LEU A 19 -12.70 -7.37 -28.12
N ALA A 20 -13.10 -7.88 -26.97
CA ALA A 20 -13.75 -7.09 -25.92
C ALA A 20 -13.27 -7.49 -24.53
N LEU A 21 -13.23 -6.52 -23.62
CA LEU A 21 -13.00 -6.70 -22.18
C LEU A 21 -14.32 -6.54 -21.45
N ILE A 22 -14.71 -7.49 -20.61
CA ILE A 22 -15.80 -7.30 -19.65
C ILE A 22 -15.22 -6.57 -18.43
N LEU A 23 -15.71 -5.35 -18.20
CA LEU A 23 -15.33 -4.49 -17.08
C LEU A 23 -16.20 -4.74 -15.84
N TYR A 24 -17.49 -4.98 -16.08
CA TYR A 24 -18.46 -5.37 -15.06
C TYR A 24 -19.49 -6.35 -15.66
N PRO A 25 -19.76 -7.50 -15.00
CA PRO A 25 -19.13 -7.94 -13.75
C PRO A 25 -17.66 -8.36 -13.89
N SER A 26 -16.92 -8.28 -12.79
CA SER A 26 -15.54 -8.77 -12.64
C SER A 26 -15.42 -9.61 -11.37
N LEU A 27 -14.31 -10.33 -11.20
CA LEU A 27 -14.10 -11.21 -10.04
C LEU A 27 -14.16 -10.46 -8.70
N GLY A 28 -13.78 -9.18 -8.67
CA GLY A 28 -13.86 -8.29 -7.51
C GLY A 28 -15.05 -7.33 -7.54
N THR A 29 -15.98 -7.47 -8.50
CA THR A 29 -17.20 -6.64 -8.59
C THR A 29 -18.30 -7.44 -9.32
N PRO A 30 -18.96 -8.40 -8.64
CA PRO A 30 -19.92 -9.31 -9.26
C PRO A 30 -21.26 -8.64 -9.59
N LEU A 31 -22.00 -9.22 -10.53
CA LEU A 31 -23.34 -8.77 -10.88
C LEU A 31 -24.38 -9.53 -10.06
N LEU A 32 -25.12 -8.80 -9.24
CA LEU A 32 -26.23 -9.33 -8.46
C LEU A 32 -27.55 -8.96 -9.16
N ILE A 33 -28.38 -9.97 -9.43
CA ILE A 33 -29.67 -9.81 -10.10
C ILE A 33 -30.79 -10.06 -9.10
N GLY A 34 -31.74 -9.15 -8.95
CA GLY A 34 -32.88 -9.33 -8.04
C GLY A 34 -33.77 -10.51 -8.45
N PRO A 35 -34.48 -11.18 -7.53
CA PRO A 35 -35.37 -12.31 -7.82
C PRO A 35 -36.29 -12.08 -9.02
N HIS A 36 -36.91 -10.90 -9.08
CA HIS A 36 -37.89 -10.52 -10.11
C HIS A 36 -37.32 -9.59 -11.19
N GLN A 37 -36.02 -9.26 -11.12
CA GLN A 37 -35.42 -8.35 -12.08
C GLN A 37 -35.45 -8.95 -13.50
N LYS A 38 -35.99 -8.18 -14.44
CA LYS A 38 -36.20 -8.57 -15.86
C LYS A 38 -35.07 -8.16 -16.79
N LYS A 39 -34.27 -7.15 -16.42
CA LYS A 39 -33.17 -6.65 -17.23
C LYS A 39 -31.92 -6.49 -16.38
N CYS A 40 -30.76 -6.77 -16.94
CA CYS A 40 -29.48 -6.53 -16.28
C CYS A 40 -28.49 -5.92 -17.27
N SER A 41 -27.50 -5.19 -16.75
CA SER A 41 -26.49 -4.51 -17.57
C SER A 41 -25.09 -5.06 -17.29
N LEU A 42 -24.32 -5.19 -18.36
CA LEU A 42 -22.88 -5.45 -18.34
C LEU A 42 -22.16 -4.23 -18.93
N PHE A 43 -20.93 -3.98 -18.49
CA PHE A 43 -20.07 -2.96 -19.08
C PHE A 43 -18.89 -3.64 -19.76
N ILE A 44 -18.69 -3.35 -21.05
CA ILE A 44 -17.61 -3.92 -21.86
C ILE A 44 -16.81 -2.82 -22.56
N ALA A 45 -15.50 -2.99 -22.69
CA ALA A 45 -14.67 -2.15 -23.56
C ALA A 45 -14.37 -2.88 -24.87
N ALA A 46 -14.48 -2.17 -26.00
CA ALA A 46 -14.12 -2.68 -27.33
C ALA A 46 -13.73 -1.53 -28.27
N GLU A 47 -12.95 -1.83 -29.32
CA GLU A 47 -12.50 -0.82 -30.29
C GLU A 47 -13.68 -0.09 -30.96
N SER A 48 -14.63 -0.86 -31.51
CA SER A 48 -15.91 -0.34 -31.97
C SER A 48 -16.95 -1.45 -32.14
N LEU A 49 -18.14 -1.27 -31.55
CA LEU A 49 -19.32 -2.12 -31.81
C LEU A 49 -20.25 -1.55 -32.89
N GLY A 50 -19.91 -0.41 -33.49
CA GLY A 50 -20.70 0.30 -34.48
C GLY A 50 -20.66 1.82 -34.27
N PHE A 51 -21.22 2.57 -35.23
CA PHE A 51 -21.34 4.02 -35.13
C PHE A 51 -22.67 4.40 -34.46
N ALA A 52 -22.61 5.28 -33.46
CA ALA A 52 -23.82 5.84 -32.85
C ALA A 52 -24.57 6.72 -33.86
N THR A 53 -25.89 6.67 -33.87
CA THR A 53 -26.71 7.64 -34.61
C THR A 53 -26.49 9.03 -33.98
N SER A 54 -25.96 9.98 -34.76
CA SER A 54 -25.48 11.27 -34.25
C SER A 54 -26.58 12.14 -33.60
N SER A 55 -27.85 11.85 -33.88
CA SER A 55 -29.04 12.56 -33.37
C SER A 55 -29.48 12.17 -31.96
N ASP A 56 -29.08 11.00 -31.43
CA ASP A 56 -29.78 10.38 -30.26
C ASP A 56 -28.95 10.36 -28.97
N GLY A 57 -27.81 11.05 -28.97
CA GLY A 57 -26.93 11.09 -27.81
C GLY A 57 -27.34 12.16 -26.79
N ARG A 58 -27.39 11.80 -25.52
CA ARG A 58 -27.75 12.70 -24.41
C ARG A 58 -26.57 12.99 -23.51
N THR A 59 -26.51 14.22 -23.03
CA THR A 59 -25.51 14.68 -22.06
C THR A 59 -25.72 13.97 -20.72
N THR A 60 -24.63 13.61 -20.04
CA THR A 60 -24.67 13.01 -18.71
C THR A 60 -25.20 14.00 -17.68
N LEU A 61 -25.67 13.50 -16.53
CA LEU A 61 -26.28 14.35 -15.50
C LEU A 61 -25.30 15.38 -14.91
N ASP A 62 -24.01 15.03 -14.85
CA ASP A 62 -22.92 15.90 -14.43
C ASP A 62 -22.34 16.79 -15.55
N LYS A 63 -22.89 16.68 -16.76
CA LYS A 63 -22.48 17.42 -17.97
C LYS A 63 -21.02 17.19 -18.41
N ARG A 64 -20.37 16.10 -17.97
CA ARG A 64 -18.98 15.77 -18.33
C ARG A 64 -18.85 14.75 -19.46
N GLY A 65 -19.94 14.11 -19.88
CA GLY A 65 -19.92 13.09 -20.92
C GLY A 65 -21.20 13.04 -21.76
N ARG A 66 -21.25 12.06 -22.66
CA ARG A 66 -22.41 11.82 -23.53
C ARG A 66 -22.64 10.31 -23.67
N VAL A 67 -23.90 9.92 -23.50
CA VAL A 67 -24.36 8.52 -23.67
C VAL A 67 -25.13 8.42 -24.98
N SER A 68 -24.91 7.39 -25.78
CA SER A 68 -25.55 7.24 -27.10
C SER A 68 -25.95 5.78 -27.36
N LEU A 69 -27.19 5.57 -27.79
CA LEU A 69 -27.69 4.25 -28.20
C LEU A 69 -27.02 3.83 -29.52
N LEU A 70 -26.69 2.55 -29.65
CA LEU A 70 -26.17 1.98 -30.89
C LEU A 70 -27.29 1.31 -31.73
N PRO A 71 -27.09 1.20 -33.05
CA PRO A 71 -27.94 0.39 -33.91
C PRO A 71 -28.00 -1.08 -33.49
N SER A 72 -29.04 -1.80 -33.92
CA SER A 72 -29.30 -3.20 -33.57
C SER A 72 -28.24 -4.20 -34.05
N ASP A 73 -27.35 -3.81 -34.95
CA ASP A 73 -26.19 -4.62 -35.36
C ASP A 73 -25.18 -4.83 -34.23
N ALA A 74 -25.09 -3.87 -33.29
CA ALA A 74 -24.31 -4.04 -32.06
C ALA A 74 -24.89 -5.17 -31.19
N SER A 75 -26.22 -5.27 -31.10
CA SER A 75 -26.92 -6.35 -30.39
C SER A 75 -26.61 -7.73 -30.98
N ALA A 76 -26.60 -7.85 -32.30
CA ALA A 76 -26.23 -9.09 -32.99
C ALA A 76 -24.77 -9.49 -32.70
N THR A 77 -23.85 -8.52 -32.71
CA THR A 77 -22.44 -8.75 -32.35
C THR A 77 -22.32 -9.28 -30.92
N VAL A 78 -23.00 -8.64 -29.96
CA VAL A 78 -23.00 -9.11 -28.56
C VAL A 78 -23.53 -10.53 -28.45
N ALA A 79 -24.67 -10.86 -29.07
CA ALA A 79 -25.26 -12.20 -28.99
C ALA A 79 -24.34 -13.30 -29.55
N ARG A 80 -23.60 -12.97 -30.62
CA ARG A 80 -22.64 -13.88 -31.26
C ARG A 80 -21.43 -14.21 -30.39
N HIS A 81 -20.99 -13.28 -29.53
CA HIS A 81 -19.77 -13.47 -28.73
C HIS A 81 -20.01 -13.76 -27.24
N LEU A 82 -21.04 -13.18 -26.63
CA LEU A 82 -21.29 -13.28 -25.19
C LEU A 82 -21.91 -14.65 -24.84
N ARG A 83 -21.35 -15.31 -23.83
CA ARG A 83 -21.83 -16.59 -23.30
C ARG A 83 -22.03 -16.50 -21.79
N LEU A 84 -22.93 -17.34 -21.28
CA LEU A 84 -23.07 -17.62 -19.86
C LEU A 84 -22.54 -19.04 -19.61
N VAL A 85 -21.50 -19.16 -18.78
CA VAL A 85 -20.77 -20.41 -18.53
C VAL A 85 -20.76 -20.75 -17.03
N ALA A 86 -20.46 -22.01 -16.71
CA ALA A 86 -20.27 -22.42 -15.32
C ALA A 86 -19.03 -21.74 -14.72
N MET A 87 -19.04 -21.52 -13.39
CA MET A 87 -17.90 -20.99 -12.65
C MET A 87 -16.83 -22.04 -12.35
N LYS A 88 -16.97 -23.28 -12.79
CA LYS A 88 -15.99 -24.36 -12.58
C LYS A 88 -15.64 -25.05 -13.90
N GLY A 89 -14.41 -25.53 -14.00
CA GLY A 89 -13.88 -26.23 -15.17
C GLY A 89 -13.51 -25.31 -16.32
N ALA A 90 -13.15 -25.91 -17.45
CA ALA A 90 -12.81 -25.18 -18.67
C ALA A 90 -14.05 -24.52 -19.28
N LYS A 91 -13.88 -23.31 -19.84
CA LYS A 91 -14.92 -22.65 -20.61
C LYS A 91 -15.19 -23.47 -21.88
N PRO A 92 -16.46 -23.77 -22.22
CA PRO A 92 -16.79 -24.66 -23.34
C PRO A 92 -16.46 -24.00 -24.68
N ASP A 93 -16.17 -24.83 -25.69
CA ASP A 93 -16.09 -24.38 -27.07
C ASP A 93 -17.50 -24.01 -27.59
N THR A 94 -17.60 -22.97 -28.40
CA THR A 94 -18.89 -22.41 -28.83
C THR A 94 -18.88 -21.98 -30.29
N ASP A 95 -20.04 -22.04 -30.94
CA ASP A 95 -20.24 -21.45 -32.26
C ASP A 95 -20.51 -19.94 -32.12
N ILE A 96 -19.61 -19.09 -32.61
CA ILE A 96 -19.75 -17.62 -32.60
C ILE A 96 -20.52 -17.06 -33.81
N GLN A 97 -21.07 -17.94 -34.66
CA GLN A 97 -21.94 -17.54 -35.77
C GLN A 97 -23.40 -17.36 -35.34
N VAL A 98 -23.76 -17.84 -34.15
CA VAL A 98 -25.14 -17.90 -33.64
C VAL A 98 -25.29 -17.17 -32.31
N GLY A 99 -26.50 -16.69 -32.04
CA GLY A 99 -26.85 -15.99 -30.81
C GLY A 99 -27.11 -16.95 -29.66
N ALA A 100 -26.09 -17.66 -29.16
CA ALA A 100 -26.29 -18.75 -28.20
C ALA A 100 -27.02 -18.32 -26.90
N LEU A 101 -26.80 -17.09 -26.43
CA LEU A 101 -27.44 -16.56 -25.22
C LEU A 101 -28.96 -16.34 -25.39
N THR A 102 -29.40 -16.05 -26.61
CA THR A 102 -30.80 -15.78 -26.96
C THR A 102 -31.47 -16.97 -27.67
N GLY A 103 -30.67 -17.95 -28.12
CA GLY A 103 -31.14 -19.15 -28.83
C GLY A 103 -31.35 -18.94 -30.32
N ASP A 104 -30.82 -17.85 -30.87
CA ASP A 104 -31.06 -17.41 -32.23
C ASP A 104 -30.16 -18.18 -33.20
N GLY A 105 -30.65 -18.36 -34.43
CA GLY A 105 -29.81 -18.74 -35.55
C GLY A 105 -28.86 -17.62 -35.97
N ARG A 106 -28.36 -17.70 -37.20
CA ARG A 106 -27.37 -16.73 -37.74
C ARG A 106 -27.92 -15.32 -37.95
N ASP A 107 -29.25 -15.17 -37.97
CA ASP A 107 -29.98 -13.90 -38.20
C ASP A 107 -30.08 -13.01 -36.95
N CYS A 108 -29.86 -13.56 -35.75
CA CYS A 108 -29.88 -12.85 -34.46
C CYS A 108 -31.17 -12.03 -34.24
N ALA A 109 -32.32 -12.56 -34.68
CA ALA A 109 -33.59 -11.83 -34.67
C ALA A 109 -34.08 -11.48 -33.24
N ILE A 110 -33.97 -12.41 -32.29
CA ILE A 110 -34.38 -12.17 -30.90
C ILE A 110 -33.39 -11.21 -30.25
N ALA A 111 -32.09 -11.37 -30.49
CA ALA A 111 -31.02 -10.53 -29.96
C ALA A 111 -31.22 -9.05 -30.28
N LYS A 112 -31.67 -8.70 -31.49
CA LYS A 112 -31.97 -7.30 -31.89
C LYS A 112 -33.04 -6.64 -31.02
N THR A 113 -33.84 -7.42 -30.29
CA THR A 113 -34.87 -6.92 -29.39
C THR A 113 -34.60 -7.20 -27.91
N ALA A 114 -33.84 -8.27 -27.62
CA ALA A 114 -33.49 -8.70 -26.27
C ALA A 114 -32.23 -8.01 -25.72
N ILE A 115 -31.40 -7.44 -26.60
CA ILE A 115 -30.14 -6.79 -26.23
C ILE A 115 -30.15 -5.36 -26.74
N LYS A 116 -29.80 -4.42 -25.86
CA LYS A 116 -29.56 -3.02 -26.21
C LYS A 116 -28.15 -2.62 -25.80
N VAL A 117 -27.53 -1.76 -26.62
CA VAL A 117 -26.13 -1.37 -26.43
C VAL A 117 -26.02 0.15 -26.47
N TRP A 118 -25.37 0.74 -25.47
CA TRP A 118 -25.09 2.18 -25.41
C TRP A 118 -23.60 2.41 -25.28
N ARG A 119 -23.06 3.37 -26.02
CA ARG A 119 -21.74 3.92 -25.73
C ARG A 119 -21.86 4.84 -24.53
N VAL A 120 -21.07 4.59 -23.49
CA VAL A 120 -21.20 5.29 -22.21
C VAL A 120 -19.92 5.96 -21.71
N ALA A 121 -18.74 5.56 -22.19
CA ALA A 121 -17.46 6.19 -21.84
C ALA A 121 -16.37 5.82 -22.85
N LYS A 122 -15.16 6.33 -22.63
CA LYS A 122 -13.93 5.89 -23.30
C LYS A 122 -13.14 4.98 -22.37
N PHE A 123 -12.46 3.98 -22.92
CA PHE A 123 -11.55 3.13 -22.15
C PHE A 123 -10.20 3.82 -22.00
N GLU A 124 -10.15 4.78 -21.06
CA GLU A 124 -9.01 5.64 -20.80
C GLU A 124 -8.67 5.67 -19.30
N PRO A 125 -7.41 5.97 -18.92
CA PRO A 125 -7.01 5.99 -17.52
C PRO A 125 -7.85 6.97 -16.68
N GLY A 126 -8.48 6.48 -15.61
CA GLY A 126 -9.29 7.31 -14.70
C GLY A 126 -10.63 7.78 -15.28
N ALA A 127 -11.03 7.29 -16.47
CA ALA A 127 -12.27 7.70 -17.10
C ALA A 127 -13.49 7.32 -16.24
N ILE A 128 -14.46 8.22 -16.17
CA ILE A 128 -15.74 7.98 -15.50
C ILE A 128 -16.64 7.17 -16.44
N ILE A 129 -17.12 6.03 -15.95
CA ILE A 129 -18.11 5.20 -16.63
C ILE A 129 -19.51 5.68 -16.23
N TYR A 130 -20.35 5.92 -17.22
CA TYR A 130 -21.76 6.27 -17.03
C TYR A 130 -22.66 5.09 -17.35
N ASN A 131 -23.91 5.10 -16.89
CA ASN A 131 -24.92 4.15 -17.35
C ASN A 131 -25.82 4.72 -18.47
N GLN A 132 -26.78 3.93 -18.95
CA GLN A 132 -27.75 4.28 -19.98
C GLN A 132 -28.75 5.33 -19.50
N LYS A 133 -28.65 5.80 -18.24
CA LYS A 133 -29.36 6.97 -17.68
C LYS A 133 -28.50 8.24 -17.56
N GLY A 134 -27.18 8.13 -17.76
CA GLY A 134 -26.24 9.24 -17.71
C GLY A 134 -25.76 9.49 -16.27
N GLU A 135 -25.99 8.51 -15.41
CA GLU A 135 -25.59 8.46 -14.00
C GLU A 135 -24.19 7.87 -13.89
N VAL A 136 -23.41 8.33 -12.92
CA VAL A 136 -22.04 7.84 -12.68
C VAL A 136 -22.09 6.42 -12.13
N PHE A 137 -21.39 5.48 -12.76
CA PHE A 137 -21.36 4.08 -12.34
C PHE A 137 -20.04 3.71 -11.64
N ALA A 138 -18.91 4.00 -12.29
CA ALA A 138 -17.58 3.60 -11.81
C ALA A 138 -16.47 4.44 -12.44
N THR A 139 -15.23 4.20 -12.06
CA THR A 139 -14.02 4.76 -12.68
C THR A 139 -13.15 3.64 -13.25
N VAL A 140 -12.51 3.88 -14.39
CA VAL A 140 -11.59 2.93 -15.03
C VAL A 140 -10.22 3.01 -14.35
N SER A 141 -9.68 1.86 -13.95
CA SER A 141 -8.31 1.79 -13.41
C SER A 141 -7.28 2.17 -14.47
N PRO A 142 -6.42 3.16 -14.20
CA PRO A 142 -5.28 3.50 -15.06
C PRO A 142 -4.36 2.30 -15.33
N GLN A 143 -4.20 1.42 -14.35
CA GLN A 143 -3.35 0.24 -14.41
C GLN A 143 -3.97 -0.86 -15.25
N ALA A 144 -5.29 -1.03 -15.22
CA ALA A 144 -6.01 -1.91 -16.15
C ALA A 144 -5.78 -1.48 -17.60
N VAL A 145 -5.95 -0.19 -17.91
CA VAL A 145 -5.76 0.35 -19.27
C VAL A 145 -4.33 0.08 -19.75
N LYS A 146 -3.33 0.35 -18.89
CA LYS A 146 -1.93 0.09 -19.20
C LYS A 146 -1.65 -1.40 -19.43
N ALA A 147 -2.13 -2.28 -18.54
CA ALA A 147 -1.85 -3.71 -18.61
C ALA A 147 -2.53 -4.37 -19.82
N PHE A 148 -3.81 -4.07 -20.08
CA PHE A 148 -4.51 -4.60 -21.26
C PHE A 148 -3.99 -4.00 -22.57
N GLY A 149 -3.66 -2.71 -22.58
CA GLY A 149 -2.99 -2.07 -23.73
C GLY A 149 -1.65 -2.74 -24.05
N ALA A 150 -0.84 -3.00 -23.02
CA ALA A 150 0.38 -3.79 -23.17
C ALA A 150 0.06 -5.20 -23.67
N ALA A 151 -1.00 -5.86 -23.21
CA ALA A 151 -1.41 -7.18 -23.70
C ALA A 151 -1.93 -7.20 -25.16
N GLY A 152 -2.02 -6.06 -25.83
CA GLY A 152 -2.47 -5.95 -27.23
C GLY A 152 -3.95 -5.62 -27.39
N PHE A 153 -4.62 -5.17 -26.33
CA PHE A 153 -5.96 -4.59 -26.46
C PHE A 153 -5.86 -3.17 -27.03
N PRO A 154 -6.52 -2.85 -28.16
CA PRO A 154 -6.34 -1.57 -28.86
C PRO A 154 -7.01 -0.37 -28.16
N GLY A 155 -7.77 -0.61 -27.09
CA GLY A 155 -8.58 0.41 -26.43
C GLY A 155 -9.93 0.60 -27.12
N GLY A 156 -10.49 1.80 -27.01
CA GLY A 156 -11.73 2.18 -27.68
C GLY A 156 -12.80 2.76 -26.75
N ASP A 157 -14.04 2.38 -27.01
CA ASP A 157 -15.22 2.82 -26.29
C ASP A 157 -15.62 1.80 -25.21
N ILE A 158 -16.26 2.30 -24.15
CA ILE A 158 -16.97 1.49 -23.16
C ILE A 158 -18.45 1.51 -23.52
N TYR A 159 -19.03 0.31 -23.53
CA TYR A 159 -20.43 0.07 -23.83
C TYR A 159 -21.15 -0.53 -22.62
N GLU A 160 -22.35 -0.02 -22.34
CA GLU A 160 -23.32 -0.74 -21.53
C GLU A 160 -24.13 -1.67 -22.43
N VAL A 161 -24.26 -2.93 -22.02
CA VAL A 161 -25.03 -3.97 -22.68
C VAL A 161 -26.18 -4.38 -21.74
N GLU A 162 -27.40 -3.91 -22.04
CA GLU A 162 -28.61 -4.32 -21.32
C GLU A 162 -29.16 -5.60 -21.95
N LEU A 163 -29.44 -6.60 -21.11
CA LEU A 163 -30.04 -7.87 -21.50
C LEU A 163 -31.46 -7.98 -20.92
N ASP A 164 -32.45 -8.28 -21.74
CA ASP A 164 -33.80 -8.70 -21.32
C ASP A 164 -33.80 -10.20 -20.97
N LEU A 165 -33.75 -10.48 -19.68
CA LEU A 165 -33.66 -11.82 -19.10
C LEU A 165 -34.88 -12.69 -19.41
N ALA A 166 -36.04 -12.09 -19.70
CA ALA A 166 -37.23 -12.84 -20.09
C ALA A 166 -37.07 -13.48 -21.47
N ARG A 167 -36.32 -12.83 -22.37
CA ARG A 167 -36.12 -13.21 -23.77
C ARG A 167 -34.86 -14.05 -24.02
N LEU A 168 -34.00 -14.22 -23.03
CA LEU A 168 -32.82 -15.08 -23.15
C LEU A 168 -33.21 -16.56 -23.13
N SER A 169 -32.50 -17.40 -23.90
CA SER A 169 -32.64 -18.86 -23.84
C SER A 169 -31.89 -19.44 -22.65
N ILE A 170 -30.73 -18.85 -22.31
CA ILE A 170 -29.88 -19.24 -21.18
C ILE A 170 -29.84 -18.07 -20.19
N LYS A 171 -30.17 -18.34 -18.92
CA LYS A 171 -30.43 -17.30 -17.91
C LYS A 171 -29.58 -17.52 -16.66
N PRO A 172 -29.19 -16.46 -15.93
CA PRO A 172 -28.64 -16.59 -14.58
C PRO A 172 -29.68 -17.18 -13.61
N GLU A 173 -29.23 -18.11 -12.78
CA GLU A 173 -30.03 -18.85 -11.82
C GLU A 173 -29.69 -18.44 -10.38
N SER A 174 -30.50 -18.88 -9.40
CA SER A 174 -30.35 -18.48 -8.00
C SER A 174 -29.51 -19.41 -7.13
N ALA A 175 -29.28 -20.64 -7.57
CA ALA A 175 -28.57 -21.65 -6.78
C ALA A 175 -27.04 -21.56 -6.90
N GLU A 176 -26.53 -20.99 -7.99
CA GLU A 176 -25.11 -21.04 -8.33
C GLU A 176 -24.66 -19.79 -9.08
N PHE A 177 -23.44 -19.33 -8.81
CA PHE A 177 -22.79 -18.35 -9.65
C PHE A 177 -22.49 -18.94 -11.04
N LYS A 178 -22.85 -18.18 -12.06
CA LYS A 178 -22.38 -18.36 -13.44
C LYS A 178 -21.34 -17.27 -13.75
N SER A 179 -20.66 -17.40 -14.88
CA SER A 179 -19.75 -16.38 -15.40
C SER A 179 -20.17 -15.97 -16.79
N PHE A 180 -20.09 -14.67 -17.10
CA PHE A 180 -20.05 -14.26 -18.49
C PHE A 180 -18.70 -14.59 -19.12
N ALA A 181 -18.69 -14.84 -20.43
CA ALA A 181 -17.48 -15.03 -21.21
C ALA A 181 -17.68 -14.47 -22.62
N TRP A 182 -16.78 -13.59 -23.06
CA TRP A 182 -16.73 -13.12 -24.44
C TRP A 182 -15.86 -14.05 -25.28
N MET A 183 -16.46 -14.82 -26.18
CA MET A 183 -15.80 -15.87 -26.96
C MET A 183 -15.33 -15.37 -28.32
N VAL A 184 -14.10 -15.69 -28.71
CA VAL A 184 -13.51 -15.32 -29.99
C VAL A 184 -12.79 -16.53 -30.61
N LYS A 185 -12.63 -16.53 -31.94
CA LYS A 185 -11.76 -17.49 -32.63
C LYS A 185 -10.29 -17.11 -32.38
N PRO A 186 -9.44 -17.99 -31.81
CA PRO A 186 -8.02 -17.71 -31.68
C PRO A 186 -7.33 -17.75 -33.05
N THR A 187 -6.41 -16.81 -33.28
CA THR A 187 -5.55 -16.79 -34.46
C THR A 187 -4.57 -17.96 -34.47
N GLN A 188 -3.98 -18.28 -35.62
CA GLN A 188 -2.96 -19.34 -35.69
C GLN A 188 -1.75 -19.04 -34.82
N ALA A 189 -1.33 -17.78 -34.73
CA ALA A 189 -0.26 -17.35 -33.83
C ALA A 189 -0.62 -17.61 -32.36
N GLN A 190 -1.85 -17.28 -31.93
CA GLN A 190 -2.31 -17.57 -30.57
C GLN A 190 -2.42 -19.06 -30.28
N LYS A 191 -2.83 -19.89 -31.25
CA LYS A 191 -2.83 -21.36 -31.10
C LYS A 191 -1.42 -21.92 -30.91
N ASN A 192 -0.43 -21.36 -31.58
CA ASN A 192 0.97 -21.75 -31.44
C ASN A 192 1.56 -21.26 -30.11
N ASP A 193 1.25 -20.02 -29.72
CA ASP A 193 1.75 -19.40 -28.50
C ASP A 193 1.09 -19.97 -27.24
N TYR A 194 -0.23 -20.27 -27.28
CA TYR A 194 -1.02 -20.71 -26.14
C TYR A 194 -1.83 -21.99 -26.45
N PRO A 195 -1.17 -23.12 -26.72
CA PRO A 195 -1.82 -24.32 -27.26
C PRO A 195 -2.78 -25.00 -26.28
N SER A 196 -2.56 -24.87 -24.97
CA SER A 196 -3.46 -25.47 -23.97
C SER A 196 -4.72 -24.62 -23.80
N LEU A 197 -4.57 -23.30 -23.81
CA LEU A 197 -5.68 -22.33 -23.73
C LEU A 197 -6.53 -22.33 -25.01
N CYS A 198 -5.87 -22.41 -26.18
CA CYS A 198 -6.51 -22.34 -27.50
C CYS A 198 -6.79 -23.73 -28.11
N LYS A 199 -7.01 -24.75 -27.28
CA LYS A 199 -7.28 -26.12 -27.75
C LYS A 199 -8.61 -26.22 -28.53
N GLY A 200 -9.61 -25.43 -28.15
CA GLY A 200 -10.92 -25.37 -28.81
C GLY A 200 -10.94 -24.52 -30.08
N GLY A 201 -12.09 -24.51 -30.78
CA GLY A 201 -12.36 -23.60 -31.90
C GLY A 201 -12.52 -22.15 -31.47
N THR A 202 -12.89 -21.91 -30.21
CA THR A 202 -13.04 -20.60 -29.58
C THR A 202 -12.39 -20.54 -28.20
N VAL A 203 -12.12 -19.32 -27.74
CA VAL A 203 -11.49 -19.02 -26.45
C VAL A 203 -12.06 -17.73 -25.89
N HIS A 204 -12.06 -17.58 -24.57
CA HIS A 204 -12.45 -16.31 -23.96
C HIS A 204 -11.39 -15.24 -24.22
N ALA A 205 -11.81 -14.09 -24.74
CA ALA A 205 -10.94 -12.97 -25.11
C ALA A 205 -10.06 -12.47 -23.95
N GLN A 206 -10.62 -12.34 -22.73
CA GLN A 206 -9.83 -11.88 -21.59
C GLN A 206 -8.85 -12.95 -21.09
N ASP A 207 -9.14 -14.24 -21.22
CA ASP A 207 -8.14 -15.28 -20.91
C ASP A 207 -6.91 -15.13 -21.79
N LEU A 208 -7.08 -14.86 -23.10
CA LEU A 208 -5.96 -14.58 -24.02
C LEU A 208 -5.14 -13.35 -23.62
N LEU A 209 -5.81 -12.28 -23.18
CA LEU A 209 -5.15 -11.04 -22.80
C LEU A 209 -4.41 -11.18 -21.47
N VAL A 210 -5.02 -11.86 -20.49
CA VAL A 210 -4.37 -12.24 -19.23
C VAL A 210 -3.14 -13.09 -19.53
N GLU A 211 -3.25 -14.10 -20.38
CA GLU A 211 -2.13 -14.97 -20.75
C GLU A 211 -1.00 -14.19 -21.46
N THR A 212 -1.37 -13.26 -22.34
CA THR A 212 -0.41 -12.39 -23.02
C THR A 212 0.27 -11.42 -22.08
N PHE A 213 -0.45 -10.88 -21.10
CA PHE A 213 0.12 -10.08 -20.02
C PHE A 213 1.12 -10.93 -19.20
N LEU A 214 0.71 -12.08 -18.70
CA LEU A 214 1.52 -12.95 -17.85
C LEU A 214 2.79 -13.45 -18.56
N SER A 215 2.67 -13.89 -19.81
CA SER A 215 3.82 -14.37 -20.59
C SER A 215 4.89 -13.29 -20.78
N ARG A 216 4.49 -12.02 -20.96
CA ARG A 216 5.41 -10.88 -21.03
C ARG A 216 6.06 -10.60 -19.68
N GLN A 217 5.30 -10.66 -18.59
CA GLN A 217 5.83 -10.44 -17.23
C GLN A 217 6.91 -11.48 -16.89
N ILE A 218 6.70 -12.77 -17.22
CA ILE A 218 7.70 -13.83 -17.01
C ILE A 218 9.04 -13.51 -17.69
N THR A 219 9.00 -12.91 -18.89
CA THR A 219 10.22 -12.55 -19.62
C THR A 219 10.89 -11.25 -19.15
N SER A 220 10.20 -10.46 -18.32
CA SER A 220 10.71 -9.17 -17.85
C SER A 220 11.68 -9.34 -16.69
N ARG A 221 12.89 -8.78 -16.83
CA ARG A 221 13.87 -8.73 -15.72
C ARG A 221 13.41 -7.85 -14.56
N SER A 222 12.59 -6.83 -14.81
CA SER A 222 12.07 -5.91 -13.78
C SER A 222 10.83 -6.45 -13.08
N HIS A 223 10.14 -7.42 -13.68
CA HIS A 223 8.92 -8.01 -13.15
C HIS A 223 9.00 -9.53 -13.20
N ARG A 224 10.07 -10.12 -12.64
CA ARG A 224 10.33 -11.57 -12.66
C ARG A 224 9.20 -12.33 -11.99
N HIS A 225 8.18 -12.64 -12.78
CA HIS A 225 6.97 -13.30 -12.35
C HIS A 225 7.19 -14.80 -12.28
N GLN A 226 6.52 -15.48 -11.36
CA GLN A 226 6.58 -16.93 -11.25
C GLN A 226 6.14 -17.57 -12.58
N ALA A 227 6.99 -18.40 -13.18
CA ALA A 227 6.64 -19.06 -14.44
C ALA A 227 5.55 -20.13 -14.27
N THR A 228 5.55 -20.81 -13.11
CA THR A 228 4.55 -21.78 -12.68
C THR A 228 4.59 -21.93 -11.16
N ASN A 229 3.42 -22.06 -10.53
CA ASN A 229 3.28 -22.44 -9.12
C ASN A 229 3.03 -23.94 -8.93
N ALA A 230 2.95 -24.71 -10.01
CA ALA A 230 2.70 -26.15 -10.00
C ALA A 230 3.82 -26.88 -10.75
N PRO A 231 4.91 -27.27 -10.07
CA PRO A 231 6.09 -27.88 -10.71
C PRO A 231 5.79 -29.14 -11.55
N ALA A 232 4.69 -29.84 -11.25
CA ALA A 232 4.24 -31.00 -12.01
C ALA A 232 3.60 -30.65 -13.37
N VAL A 233 3.24 -29.38 -13.60
CA VAL A 233 2.59 -28.90 -14.83
C VAL A 233 3.64 -28.32 -15.77
N MET A 234 3.84 -28.98 -16.92
CA MET A 234 4.77 -28.48 -17.94
C MET A 234 4.17 -27.31 -18.73
N ARG A 235 4.92 -26.22 -18.86
CA ARG A 235 4.59 -25.09 -19.74
C ARG A 235 4.59 -25.52 -21.20
N ARG A 236 3.66 -25.01 -22.00
CA ARG A 236 3.60 -25.21 -23.45
C ARG A 236 3.56 -23.86 -24.17
N GLY A 237 4.32 -23.72 -25.25
CA GLY A 237 4.44 -22.44 -25.96
C GLY A 237 4.94 -21.32 -25.04
N LYS A 238 4.23 -20.19 -25.03
CA LYS A 238 4.47 -19.00 -24.19
C LYS A 238 3.64 -18.98 -22.90
N GLU A 239 2.83 -20.02 -22.63
CA GLU A 239 1.88 -20.03 -21.52
C GLU A 239 2.53 -19.84 -20.15
N ALA A 240 1.90 -19.05 -19.28
CA ALA A 240 2.02 -19.08 -17.84
C ALA A 240 1.24 -20.29 -17.32
N ALA A 241 1.94 -21.29 -16.75
CA ALA A 241 1.31 -22.50 -16.22
C ALA A 241 0.90 -22.28 -14.75
N LEU A 242 0.07 -21.26 -14.51
CA LEU A 242 -0.43 -20.90 -13.18
C LEU A 242 -1.75 -21.63 -12.89
N MET A 243 -1.79 -22.24 -11.71
CA MET A 243 -2.90 -23.08 -11.23
C MET A 243 -3.51 -22.47 -9.97
N GLU A 244 -4.81 -22.63 -9.78
CA GLU A 244 -5.49 -22.30 -8.53
C GLU A 244 -4.89 -23.12 -7.37
N TYR A 245 -4.81 -22.54 -6.18
CA TYR A 245 -4.44 -23.24 -4.96
C TYR A 245 -5.66 -23.99 -4.39
N ASP A 246 -5.44 -25.20 -3.88
CA ASP A 246 -6.40 -25.93 -3.04
C ASP A 246 -6.51 -25.17 -1.71
N VAL A 247 -7.48 -24.26 -1.64
CA VAL A 247 -7.69 -23.37 -0.49
C VAL A 247 -7.92 -24.16 0.80
N PRO A 248 -8.82 -25.18 0.85
CA PRO A 248 -8.99 -25.98 2.06
C PRO A 248 -7.72 -26.68 2.55
N ARG A 249 -6.92 -27.26 1.65
CA ARG A 249 -5.70 -27.99 2.03
C ARG A 249 -4.57 -27.05 2.41
N THR A 250 -4.39 -25.95 1.68
CA THR A 250 -3.43 -24.89 1.99
C THR A 250 -3.72 -24.30 3.36
N ALA A 251 -4.98 -23.98 3.67
CA ALA A 251 -5.36 -23.39 4.95
C ALA A 251 -5.14 -24.29 6.19
N ARG A 252 -4.88 -25.60 5.98
CA ARG A 252 -4.55 -26.57 7.04
C ARG A 252 -3.05 -26.71 7.28
N SER A 253 -2.20 -26.10 6.44
CA SER A 253 -0.75 -26.14 6.59
C SER A 253 -0.21 -24.75 6.91
N ALA A 254 0.71 -24.67 7.87
CA ALA A 254 1.48 -23.44 8.10
C ALA A 254 2.68 -23.34 7.14
N GLN A 255 3.15 -24.45 6.57
CA GLN A 255 4.46 -24.53 5.88
C GLN A 255 4.39 -24.78 4.37
N SER A 256 3.24 -25.22 3.86
CA SER A 256 3.12 -25.71 2.47
C SER A 256 1.93 -25.11 1.75
N LEU A 257 2.12 -24.84 0.46
CA LEU A 257 1.08 -24.46 -0.48
C LEU A 257 0.71 -25.67 -1.34
N PHE A 258 -0.56 -25.85 -1.65
CA PHE A 258 -1.04 -26.96 -2.48
C PHE A 258 -1.83 -26.44 -3.66
N THR A 259 -1.51 -26.89 -4.87
CA THR A 259 -2.18 -26.49 -6.11
C THR A 259 -3.21 -27.53 -6.56
N GLU A 260 -4.31 -27.07 -7.15
CA GLU A 260 -5.26 -27.92 -7.90
C GLU A 260 -4.72 -28.16 -9.31
N THR A 261 -4.52 -29.42 -9.70
CA THR A 261 -3.84 -29.74 -10.98
C THR A 261 -4.70 -29.50 -12.22
N ASP A 262 -6.01 -29.31 -12.06
CA ASP A 262 -6.97 -29.20 -13.16
C ASP A 262 -7.65 -27.81 -13.26
N ALA A 263 -7.32 -26.89 -12.34
CA ALA A 263 -7.90 -25.54 -12.28
C ALA A 263 -6.86 -24.48 -12.69
N ARG A 264 -6.79 -24.17 -13.99
CA ARG A 264 -5.90 -23.11 -14.51
C ARG A 264 -6.46 -21.72 -14.19
N LEU A 265 -5.58 -20.75 -13.96
CA LEU A 265 -5.91 -19.34 -13.90
C LEU A 265 -6.73 -18.90 -15.13
N ALA A 266 -7.85 -18.21 -14.90
CA ALA A 266 -8.71 -17.68 -15.95
C ALA A 266 -9.45 -16.39 -15.50
N ALA A 267 -9.89 -15.57 -16.45
CA ALA A 267 -10.78 -14.45 -16.18
C ALA A 267 -12.21 -14.97 -15.92
N TRP A 268 -12.84 -14.47 -14.85
CA TRP A 268 -14.21 -14.82 -14.47
C TRP A 268 -15.02 -13.55 -14.20
N HIS A 269 -16.31 -13.59 -14.55
CA HIS A 269 -17.24 -12.46 -14.53
C HIS A 269 -18.52 -12.88 -13.81
N PRO A 270 -18.50 -12.99 -12.48
CA PRO A 270 -19.52 -13.70 -11.72
C PRO A 270 -20.87 -13.00 -11.77
N VAL A 271 -21.92 -13.79 -11.95
CA VAL A 271 -23.32 -13.35 -11.91
C VAL A 271 -24.17 -14.36 -11.16
N ILE A 272 -25.10 -13.86 -10.34
CA ILE A 272 -26.07 -14.69 -9.64
C ILE A 272 -27.43 -13.98 -9.52
N ARG A 273 -28.52 -14.75 -9.56
CA ARG A 273 -29.84 -14.27 -9.17
C ARG A 273 -30.03 -14.43 -7.67
N LEU A 274 -30.34 -13.36 -6.96
CA LEU A 274 -30.62 -13.40 -5.54
C LEU A 274 -31.95 -14.13 -5.28
N ALA A 275 -32.05 -14.75 -4.10
CA ALA A 275 -33.26 -15.44 -3.66
C ALA A 275 -34.29 -14.48 -3.01
N SER A 276 -33.87 -13.27 -2.63
CA SER A 276 -34.70 -12.25 -1.98
C SER A 276 -34.32 -10.85 -2.45
N ASP A 277 -35.25 -9.90 -2.36
CA ASP A 277 -35.03 -8.46 -2.56
C ASP A 277 -34.49 -7.77 -1.28
N ALA A 278 -34.33 -8.49 -0.17
CA ALA A 278 -33.83 -7.93 1.08
C ALA A 278 -32.38 -7.39 0.94
N PRO A 279 -32.02 -6.29 1.63
CA PRO A 279 -30.63 -5.83 1.69
C PRO A 279 -29.71 -6.95 2.15
N LEU A 280 -28.59 -7.14 1.44
CA LEU A 280 -27.62 -8.15 1.83
C LEU A 280 -26.88 -7.71 3.09
N LYS A 281 -26.59 -8.68 3.95
CA LYS A 281 -25.65 -8.47 5.06
C LYS A 281 -24.26 -8.17 4.47
N VAL A 282 -23.45 -7.44 5.20
CA VAL A 282 -22.13 -7.00 4.73
C VAL A 282 -21.06 -7.53 5.67
N GLY A 283 -20.28 -8.50 5.21
CA GLY A 283 -18.98 -8.81 5.80
C GLY A 283 -17.94 -7.80 5.30
N HIS A 284 -17.09 -7.29 6.17
CA HIS A 284 -15.98 -6.41 5.81
C HIS A 284 -14.68 -6.94 6.38
N LEU A 285 -13.72 -7.18 5.49
CA LEU A 285 -12.36 -7.60 5.78
C LEU A 285 -11.40 -6.61 5.12
N SER A 286 -10.39 -6.19 5.84
CA SER A 286 -9.38 -5.24 5.39
C SER A 286 -8.07 -5.53 6.13
N ASP A 287 -6.95 -4.94 5.69
CA ASP A 287 -5.61 -5.21 6.23
C ASP A 287 -5.36 -6.71 6.35
N VAL A 288 -5.45 -7.44 5.23
CA VAL A 288 -5.41 -8.91 5.27
C VAL A 288 -4.02 -9.49 5.04
N HIS A 289 -3.14 -8.75 4.36
CA HIS A 289 -1.70 -9.01 4.20
C HIS A 289 -1.36 -10.48 3.93
N ILE A 290 -1.95 -11.09 2.90
CA ILE A 290 -1.54 -12.41 2.44
C ILE A 290 -0.05 -12.36 2.11
N ASN A 291 0.72 -13.29 2.67
CA ASN A 291 2.17 -13.30 2.56
C ASN A 291 2.73 -14.73 2.67
N VAL A 292 3.13 -15.33 1.54
CA VAL A 292 3.70 -16.69 1.53
C VAL A 292 5.05 -16.80 2.26
N ARG A 293 5.68 -15.67 2.63
CA ARG A 293 6.84 -15.69 3.51
C ARG A 293 6.51 -16.30 4.87
N HIS A 294 5.28 -16.20 5.36
CA HIS A 294 4.87 -16.89 6.59
C HIS A 294 5.06 -18.40 6.49
N ASN A 295 4.85 -18.98 5.30
CA ASN A 295 5.10 -20.40 5.05
C ASN A 295 6.59 -20.75 5.11
N ALA A 296 7.46 -19.84 4.65
CA ALA A 296 8.91 -20.02 4.76
C ALA A 296 9.39 -19.89 6.21
N LEU A 297 8.89 -18.90 6.96
CA LEU A 297 9.24 -18.68 8.37
C LEU A 297 8.76 -19.83 9.27
N ALA A 298 7.60 -20.40 8.95
CA ALA A 298 7.02 -21.52 9.68
C ALA A 298 7.92 -22.79 9.66
N LYS A 299 8.95 -22.83 8.81
CA LYS A 299 9.94 -23.90 8.72
C LYS A 299 11.17 -23.68 9.62
N SER A 300 11.25 -22.58 10.35
CA SER A 300 12.41 -22.28 11.20
C SER A 300 12.49 -23.26 12.38
N PRO A 301 13.58 -24.05 12.52
CA PRO A 301 13.77 -24.96 13.64
C PRO A 301 14.39 -24.28 14.88
N ALA A 302 14.63 -22.96 14.82
CA ALA A 302 15.35 -22.24 15.86
C ALA A 302 14.56 -22.16 17.18
N HIS A 303 15.27 -22.16 18.30
CA HIS A 303 14.70 -21.94 19.62
C HIS A 303 15.37 -20.74 20.30
N VAL A 304 14.62 -20.04 21.15
CA VAL A 304 15.16 -18.91 21.95
C VAL A 304 16.32 -19.38 22.83
N ILE A 305 16.22 -20.58 23.40
CA ILE A 305 17.28 -21.24 24.18
C ILE A 305 17.50 -22.65 23.62
N GLU A 306 18.71 -22.90 23.14
CA GLU A 306 19.12 -24.16 22.49
C GLU A 306 19.57 -25.23 23.51
N ASP A 307 18.68 -25.61 24.43
CA ASP A 307 18.92 -26.66 25.45
C ASP A 307 17.81 -27.71 25.51
N SER A 308 18.17 -28.95 25.81
CA SER A 308 17.20 -30.04 25.94
C SER A 308 16.20 -29.86 27.09
N GLN A 309 16.58 -29.19 28.18
CA GLN A 309 15.67 -28.90 29.30
C GLN A 309 14.61 -27.89 28.89
N PHE A 310 14.96 -26.93 28.04
CA PHE A 310 14.03 -25.95 27.51
C PHE A 310 13.04 -26.61 26.54
N THR A 311 13.54 -27.42 25.59
CA THR A 311 12.71 -28.06 24.56
C THR A 311 11.85 -29.20 25.11
N LYS A 312 12.34 -30.00 26.06
CA LYS A 312 11.57 -31.07 26.74
C LYS A 312 10.33 -30.55 27.48
N GLY A 313 10.34 -29.28 27.90
CA GLY A 313 9.16 -28.61 28.43
C GLY A 313 8.06 -28.33 27.39
N GLN A 314 8.14 -28.94 26.20
CA GLN A 314 7.25 -28.74 25.06
C GLN A 314 7.24 -27.29 24.56
N ARG A 315 8.41 -26.62 24.59
CA ARG A 315 8.58 -25.28 24.04
C ARG A 315 8.70 -25.39 22.50
N PRO A 316 7.80 -24.76 21.73
CA PRO A 316 7.83 -24.88 20.27
C PRO A 316 9.04 -24.13 19.67
N ALA A 317 9.46 -24.57 18.48
CA ALA A 317 10.39 -23.82 17.66
C ALA A 317 9.75 -22.48 17.23
N VAL A 318 10.56 -21.46 16.92
CA VAL A 318 10.02 -20.14 16.56
C VAL A 318 9.16 -20.17 15.29
N GLY A 319 9.44 -21.09 14.35
CA GLY A 319 8.59 -21.28 13.17
C GLY A 319 7.17 -21.75 13.51
N GLU A 320 7.02 -22.56 14.56
CA GLU A 320 5.72 -23.03 15.04
C GLU A 320 4.92 -21.95 15.79
N LEU A 321 5.47 -20.74 15.97
CA LEU A 321 4.79 -19.60 16.62
C LEU A 321 4.23 -18.59 15.61
N VAL A 322 4.57 -18.71 14.32
CA VAL A 322 4.18 -17.77 13.28
C VAL A 322 2.66 -17.79 13.07
N CYS A 323 2.02 -16.62 13.14
CA CYS A 323 0.67 -16.41 12.62
C CYS A 323 0.71 -16.35 11.09
N ASN A 324 -0.03 -17.23 10.41
CA ASN A 324 -0.14 -17.22 8.96
C ASN A 324 -1.43 -16.50 8.55
N THR A 325 -1.29 -15.35 7.89
CA THR A 325 -2.39 -14.43 7.59
C THR A 325 -3.40 -15.03 6.61
N PHE A 326 -2.96 -15.81 5.61
CA PHE A 326 -3.86 -16.49 4.68
C PHE A 326 -4.76 -17.50 5.41
N ASN A 327 -4.17 -18.26 6.32
CA ASN A 327 -4.88 -19.27 7.10
C ASN A 327 -5.95 -18.64 8.03
N ALA A 328 -5.62 -17.49 8.63
CA ALA A 328 -6.54 -16.66 9.40
C ALA A 328 -7.69 -16.12 8.53
N LEU A 329 -7.34 -15.51 7.40
CA LEU A 329 -8.27 -14.89 6.46
C LEU A 329 -9.30 -15.89 5.92
N LYS A 330 -8.86 -17.08 5.51
CA LYS A 330 -9.76 -18.16 5.06
C LYS A 330 -10.78 -18.54 6.12
N ALA A 331 -10.40 -18.52 7.39
CA ALA A 331 -11.31 -18.81 8.50
C ALA A 331 -12.41 -17.74 8.64
N LEU A 332 -12.07 -16.48 8.36
CA LEU A 332 -13.04 -15.39 8.36
C LEU A 332 -13.99 -15.49 7.16
N PHE A 333 -13.48 -15.85 5.97
CA PHE A 333 -14.32 -16.14 4.79
C PHE A 333 -15.36 -17.22 5.12
N ASP A 334 -14.94 -18.33 5.74
CA ASP A 334 -15.87 -19.40 6.15
C ASP A 334 -16.95 -18.92 7.11
N GLN A 335 -16.60 -18.00 8.03
CA GLN A 335 -17.55 -17.44 9.00
C GLN A 335 -18.53 -16.47 8.34
N VAL A 336 -18.07 -15.62 7.41
CA VAL A 336 -18.94 -14.71 6.64
C VAL A 336 -19.89 -15.52 5.75
N GLY A 337 -19.36 -16.51 5.03
CA GLY A 337 -20.10 -17.35 4.09
C GLY A 337 -20.69 -18.63 4.69
N ALA A 338 -20.84 -18.72 6.02
CA ALA A 338 -21.21 -19.95 6.73
C ALA A 338 -22.55 -20.54 6.23
N ASN A 339 -23.48 -19.68 5.82
CA ASN A 339 -24.81 -20.08 5.32
C ASN A 339 -24.78 -20.69 3.92
N LYS A 340 -23.66 -20.55 3.18
CA LYS A 340 -23.51 -21.00 1.78
C LYS A 340 -24.62 -20.51 0.85
N ARG A 341 -25.05 -19.26 1.04
CA ARG A 341 -26.13 -18.60 0.31
C ARG A 341 -25.70 -17.17 -0.01
N PRO A 342 -26.22 -16.57 -1.10
CA PRO A 342 -25.97 -15.17 -1.43
C PRO A 342 -26.86 -14.23 -0.59
N ASP A 343 -26.88 -14.40 0.73
CA ASP A 343 -27.59 -13.53 1.69
C ASP A 343 -26.67 -12.47 2.33
N THR A 344 -25.37 -12.66 2.15
CA THR A 344 -24.29 -11.82 2.66
C THR A 344 -23.37 -11.51 1.49
N MET A 345 -22.88 -10.27 1.39
CA MET A 345 -21.78 -9.89 0.52
C MET A 345 -20.52 -9.67 1.36
N LEU A 346 -19.34 -9.90 0.77
CA LEU A 346 -18.06 -9.57 1.37
C LEU A 346 -17.47 -8.34 0.69
N LEU A 347 -17.10 -7.33 1.48
CA LEU A 347 -16.27 -6.21 1.07
C LEU A 347 -14.85 -6.50 1.55
N LEU A 348 -13.92 -6.62 0.61
CA LEU A 348 -12.51 -6.86 0.88
C LEU A 348 -11.71 -5.63 0.42
N THR A 349 -11.34 -4.76 1.35
CA THR A 349 -10.79 -3.43 1.03
C THR A 349 -9.30 -3.35 1.29
N GLY A 350 -8.50 -3.35 0.22
CA GLY A 350 -7.07 -3.06 0.23
C GLY A 350 -6.18 -3.90 1.13
N ASP A 351 -4.87 -3.78 0.91
CA ASP A 351 -3.82 -4.55 1.59
C ASP A 351 -4.15 -6.06 1.62
N LEU A 352 -4.54 -6.55 0.44
CA LEU A 352 -4.76 -7.95 0.10
C LEU A 352 -3.48 -8.75 0.28
N ILE A 353 -2.41 -8.23 -0.31
CA ILE A 353 -1.07 -8.79 -0.23
C ILE A 353 -0.19 -7.82 0.54
N ASP A 354 0.91 -8.30 1.09
CA ASP A 354 1.82 -7.42 1.82
C ASP A 354 2.84 -6.73 0.89
N PHE A 355 3.28 -7.44 -0.15
CA PHE A 355 4.16 -6.95 -1.22
C PHE A 355 4.19 -7.97 -2.37
N ASN A 356 4.69 -7.55 -3.53
CA ASN A 356 4.57 -8.31 -4.76
C ASN A 356 5.62 -9.42 -4.91
N ARG A 357 6.86 -9.21 -4.43
CA ARG A 357 7.98 -10.16 -4.60
C ARG A 357 8.20 -10.98 -3.34
N ASN A 358 7.88 -12.25 -3.46
CA ASN A 358 7.83 -13.17 -2.34
C ASN A 358 8.89 -14.24 -2.44
N ILE A 359 9.47 -14.63 -1.29
CA ILE A 359 10.33 -15.80 -1.27
C ILE A 359 9.49 -17.05 -1.53
N ASP A 360 9.89 -17.89 -2.47
CA ASP A 360 9.24 -19.18 -2.72
C ASP A 360 9.48 -20.14 -1.53
N PRO A 361 8.44 -20.50 -0.75
CA PRO A 361 8.61 -21.35 0.41
C PRO A 361 9.07 -22.77 0.05
N ALA A 362 8.85 -23.25 -1.17
CA ALA A 362 9.32 -24.55 -1.63
C ALA A 362 10.86 -24.60 -1.78
N LYS A 363 11.50 -23.43 -1.90
CA LYS A 363 12.96 -23.30 -2.03
C LYS A 363 13.68 -23.08 -0.70
N VAL A 364 12.92 -22.86 0.38
CA VAL A 364 13.46 -22.67 1.72
C VAL A 364 13.59 -24.03 2.40
N PRO A 365 14.80 -24.42 2.86
CA PRO A 365 15.04 -25.75 3.44
C PRO A 365 14.45 -25.87 4.84
N ASP A 366 14.02 -27.07 5.24
CA ASP A 366 13.24 -27.26 6.48
C ASP A 366 14.09 -27.47 7.76
N ARG A 367 15.44 -27.59 7.68
CA ARG A 367 16.27 -28.07 8.82
C ARG A 367 17.55 -27.29 9.13
N ARG A 368 17.98 -26.36 8.29
CA ARG A 368 19.25 -25.63 8.49
C ARG A 368 18.99 -24.13 8.52
N ILE A 369 18.80 -23.59 9.72
CA ILE A 369 18.40 -22.19 9.91
C ILE A 369 19.36 -21.20 9.25
N GLY A 370 20.68 -21.41 9.34
CA GLY A 370 21.66 -20.55 8.69
C GLY A 370 21.56 -20.52 7.16
N GLU A 371 21.13 -21.61 6.53
CA GLU A 371 20.85 -21.62 5.09
C GLU A 371 19.56 -20.89 4.75
N GLN A 372 18.53 -20.96 5.61
CA GLN A 372 17.33 -20.13 5.47
C GLN A 372 17.69 -18.64 5.56
N TRP A 373 18.53 -18.24 6.53
CA TRP A 373 18.99 -16.85 6.70
C TRP A 373 19.73 -16.31 5.47
N LYS A 374 20.58 -17.11 4.83
CA LYS A 374 21.25 -16.74 3.58
C LYS A 374 20.26 -16.49 2.44
N LEU A 375 19.13 -17.21 2.41
CA LEU A 375 18.07 -17.02 1.43
C LEU A 375 17.23 -15.79 1.74
N PHE A 376 16.94 -15.51 3.02
CA PHE A 376 16.21 -14.32 3.49
C PHE A 376 16.97 -12.99 3.32
N ASN A 377 18.23 -13.03 2.90
CA ASN A 377 19.01 -11.85 2.52
C ASN A 377 18.46 -11.22 1.22
N VAL A 378 17.38 -10.44 1.35
CA VAL A 378 16.67 -9.85 0.20
C VAL A 378 17.62 -9.01 -0.65
N LEU A 379 18.43 -8.13 -0.04
CA LEU A 379 19.32 -7.22 -0.77
C LEU A 379 20.31 -7.98 -1.68
N ASN A 380 20.86 -9.12 -1.24
CA ASN A 380 21.77 -9.92 -2.05
C ASN A 380 21.06 -10.89 -3.00
N ARG A 381 19.83 -11.31 -2.70
CA ARG A 381 19.17 -12.43 -3.39
C ARG A 381 18.04 -12.04 -4.32
N LEU A 382 17.51 -10.83 -4.20
CA LEU A 382 16.32 -10.39 -4.95
C LEU A 382 16.48 -10.55 -6.47
N ASN A 383 17.64 -10.16 -7.02
CA ASN A 383 17.88 -10.22 -8.48
C ASN A 383 18.98 -11.22 -8.87
N ASP A 384 19.31 -12.16 -7.98
CA ASP A 384 20.36 -13.16 -8.17
C ASP A 384 20.18 -13.91 -9.50
N PRO A 385 21.10 -13.76 -10.48
CA PRO A 385 21.01 -14.47 -11.75
C PRO A 385 21.15 -15.98 -11.61
N ALA A 386 21.78 -16.48 -10.54
CA ALA A 386 21.96 -17.90 -10.29
C ALA A 386 20.70 -18.57 -9.71
N ASN A 387 19.82 -17.80 -9.06
CA ASN A 387 18.54 -18.29 -8.56
C ASN A 387 17.41 -17.27 -8.86
N PRO A 388 17.09 -17.05 -10.14
CA PRO A 388 16.18 -15.98 -10.56
C PRO A 388 14.75 -16.16 -10.06
N GLU A 389 14.39 -17.39 -9.69
CA GLU A 389 13.05 -17.81 -9.26
C GLU A 389 12.94 -17.89 -7.72
N LEU A 390 13.90 -17.35 -6.94
CA LEU A 390 13.82 -17.37 -5.47
C LEU A 390 12.80 -16.36 -4.93
N TYR A 391 12.74 -15.18 -5.54
CA TYR A 391 11.83 -14.09 -5.19
C TYR A 391 10.89 -13.74 -6.34
N PRO A 392 10.04 -14.67 -6.81
CA PRO A 392 9.13 -14.39 -7.90
C PRO A 392 7.95 -13.51 -7.45
N ARG A 393 7.31 -12.87 -8.43
CA ARG A 393 6.04 -12.16 -8.24
C ARG A 393 4.83 -13.10 -8.40
N GLY A 394 3.68 -12.74 -7.81
CA GLY A 394 2.34 -13.31 -8.08
C GLY A 394 1.89 -14.50 -7.22
N GLN A 395 2.73 -14.98 -6.30
CA GLN A 395 2.33 -16.07 -5.39
C GLN A 395 1.17 -15.68 -4.47
N ASP A 396 1.26 -14.51 -3.84
CA ASP A 396 0.22 -14.00 -2.93
C ASP A 396 -1.06 -13.63 -3.70
N ASP A 397 -0.92 -13.04 -4.89
CA ASP A 397 -2.05 -12.74 -5.76
C ASP A 397 -2.81 -14.02 -6.16
N MET A 398 -2.09 -15.11 -6.48
CA MET A 398 -2.71 -16.39 -6.79
C MET A 398 -3.42 -17.01 -5.57
N LEU A 399 -2.93 -16.80 -4.34
CA LEU A 399 -3.65 -17.20 -3.13
C LEU A 399 -4.93 -16.39 -2.94
N ALA A 400 -4.86 -15.07 -3.11
CA ALA A 400 -6.02 -14.19 -3.06
C ALA A 400 -7.06 -14.57 -4.12
N TYR A 401 -6.63 -14.78 -5.37
CA TYR A 401 -7.46 -15.24 -6.48
C TYR A 401 -8.17 -16.55 -6.13
N SER A 402 -7.42 -17.55 -5.66
CA SER A 402 -7.97 -18.86 -5.32
C SER A 402 -8.98 -18.78 -4.17
N LEU A 403 -8.73 -17.92 -3.17
CA LEU A 403 -9.66 -17.69 -2.06
C LEU A 403 -10.95 -17.01 -2.50
N VAL A 404 -10.88 -16.04 -3.41
CA VAL A 404 -12.07 -15.40 -3.98
C VAL A 404 -12.87 -16.39 -4.83
N ARG A 405 -12.19 -17.24 -5.63
CA ARG A 405 -12.82 -18.34 -6.37
C ARG A 405 -13.52 -19.33 -5.43
N TYR A 406 -12.87 -19.69 -4.32
CA TYR A 406 -13.47 -20.50 -3.26
C TYR A 406 -14.74 -19.85 -2.69
N ALA A 407 -14.75 -18.53 -2.47
CA ALA A 407 -15.91 -17.79 -1.98
C ALA A 407 -17.13 -17.93 -2.92
N TYR A 408 -16.94 -17.78 -4.22
CA TYR A 408 -18.02 -17.94 -5.20
C TYR A 408 -18.47 -19.41 -5.32
N ASN A 409 -17.52 -20.33 -5.39
CA ASN A 409 -17.79 -21.73 -5.72
C ASN A 409 -18.35 -22.53 -4.54
N GLU A 410 -17.80 -22.33 -3.34
CA GLU A 410 -18.09 -23.13 -2.15
C GLU A 410 -18.98 -22.39 -1.13
N LEU A 411 -18.80 -21.08 -0.99
CA LEU A 411 -19.53 -20.27 0.00
C LEU A 411 -20.73 -19.51 -0.59
N LYS A 412 -20.85 -19.47 -1.93
CA LYS A 412 -21.86 -18.65 -2.65
C LYS A 412 -21.86 -17.19 -2.17
N LEU A 413 -20.67 -16.67 -1.87
CA LEU A 413 -20.45 -15.35 -1.29
C LEU A 413 -19.99 -14.36 -2.39
N PRO A 414 -20.81 -13.34 -2.76
CA PRO A 414 -20.35 -12.24 -3.59
C PRO A 414 -19.22 -11.45 -2.93
N VAL A 415 -18.14 -11.16 -3.66
CA VAL A 415 -16.98 -10.42 -3.16
C VAL A 415 -16.80 -9.10 -3.94
N PHE A 416 -16.77 -7.98 -3.23
CA PHE A 416 -16.43 -6.66 -3.79
C PHE A 416 -15.06 -6.21 -3.26
N MET A 417 -14.21 -5.69 -4.13
CA MET A 417 -12.80 -5.43 -3.81
C MET A 417 -12.39 -4.01 -4.18
N THR A 418 -11.54 -3.39 -3.36
CA THR A 418 -10.82 -2.15 -3.67
C THR A 418 -9.34 -2.29 -3.31
N THR A 419 -8.49 -1.42 -3.84
CA THR A 419 -7.04 -1.44 -3.55
C THR A 419 -6.68 -0.69 -2.25
N GLY A 420 -5.57 -1.11 -1.64
CA GLY A 420 -4.83 -0.47 -0.56
C GLY A 420 -3.44 -0.05 -1.06
N ASN A 421 -2.52 0.28 -0.17
CA ASN A 421 -1.16 0.66 -0.57
C ASN A 421 -0.22 -0.54 -0.72
N HIS A 422 -0.45 -1.65 -0.03
CA HIS A 422 0.48 -2.78 -0.05
C HIS A 422 0.50 -3.53 -1.40
N GLU A 423 -0.58 -3.47 -2.20
CA GLU A 423 -0.55 -3.94 -3.59
C GLU A 423 0.48 -3.17 -4.45
N ALA A 424 0.86 -1.95 -4.06
CA ALA A 424 1.86 -1.17 -4.77
C ALA A 424 3.30 -1.52 -4.40
N TYR A 425 3.52 -2.23 -3.29
CA TYR A 425 4.86 -2.51 -2.77
C TYR A 425 5.53 -3.66 -3.53
N ASP A 426 6.74 -3.42 -4.04
CA ASP A 426 7.49 -4.45 -4.75
C ASP A 426 8.10 -5.47 -3.79
N ILE A 427 8.77 -4.99 -2.73
CA ILE A 427 9.64 -5.81 -1.88
C ILE A 427 9.21 -5.71 -0.41
N ALA A 428 9.46 -6.74 0.36
CA ALA A 428 9.18 -6.75 1.79
C ALA A 428 9.97 -5.75 2.63
N TYR A 429 9.34 -5.29 3.71
CA TYR A 429 9.99 -4.55 4.79
C TYR A 429 10.78 -5.47 5.73
N GLY A 430 11.69 -4.87 6.50
CA GLY A 430 12.40 -5.51 7.59
C GLY A 430 11.49 -5.67 8.80
N VAL A 431 11.78 -6.67 9.64
CA VAL A 431 10.82 -7.19 10.63
C VAL A 431 10.96 -6.62 12.04
N TYR A 432 11.96 -5.78 12.25
CA TYR A 432 12.25 -5.16 13.54
C TYR A 432 13.10 -3.90 13.27
N PRO A 433 13.15 -2.86 14.15
CA PRO A 433 13.65 -1.55 13.82
C PRO A 433 15.08 -1.71 13.28
N ARG A 434 15.55 -0.79 12.42
CA ARG A 434 15.64 0.64 12.69
C ARG A 434 15.81 1.39 11.36
N VAL A 435 15.36 2.65 11.23
CA VAL A 435 15.91 3.54 10.18
C VAL A 435 17.22 4.10 10.74
N GLY A 436 18.32 3.40 10.49
CA GLY A 436 19.65 3.95 10.77
C GLY A 436 19.98 5.09 9.81
N VAL A 437 21.18 5.68 9.97
CA VAL A 437 21.72 6.65 8.99
C VAL A 437 21.65 6.07 7.57
N TRP A 438 21.90 4.76 7.42
CA TRP A 438 21.78 4.06 6.15
C TRP A 438 20.39 4.21 5.53
N GLY A 439 19.32 3.84 6.26
CA GLY A 439 17.96 3.88 5.73
C GLY A 439 17.43 5.31 5.49
N MET A 440 17.79 6.27 6.36
CA MET A 440 17.43 7.67 6.19
C MET A 440 18.09 8.27 4.96
N THR A 441 19.37 7.91 4.72
CA THR A 441 20.11 8.37 3.54
C THR A 441 19.49 7.80 2.26
N LEU A 442 19.15 6.51 2.24
CA LEU A 442 18.51 5.87 1.08
C LEU A 442 17.15 6.50 0.78
N GLY A 443 16.27 6.60 1.80
CA GLY A 443 14.95 7.21 1.64
C GLY A 443 15.01 8.66 1.15
N ALA A 444 15.94 9.47 1.68
CA ALA A 444 16.13 10.84 1.22
C ALA A 444 16.60 10.91 -0.25
N MET A 445 17.55 10.06 -0.65
CA MET A 445 18.00 9.97 -2.04
C MET A 445 16.86 9.57 -2.99
N GLU A 446 15.98 8.67 -2.57
CA GLU A 446 14.87 8.20 -3.42
C GLU A 446 13.72 9.19 -3.49
N ILE A 447 13.42 9.94 -2.42
CA ILE A 447 12.48 11.09 -2.50
C ILE A 447 12.98 12.08 -3.54
N LEU A 448 14.27 12.42 -3.45
CA LEU A 448 14.90 13.33 -4.41
C LEU A 448 14.80 12.76 -5.83
N GLN A 449 15.07 11.46 -6.00
CA GLN A 449 14.96 10.76 -7.29
C GLN A 449 13.53 10.83 -7.86
N ALA A 450 12.51 10.56 -7.04
CA ALA A 450 11.11 10.60 -7.46
C ALA A 450 10.66 12.02 -7.85
N GLU A 451 11.00 13.02 -7.04
CA GLU A 451 10.67 14.42 -7.35
C GLU A 451 11.41 14.91 -8.60
N MET A 452 12.66 14.50 -8.79
CA MET A 452 13.43 14.78 -10.01
C MET A 452 12.83 14.11 -11.24
N ARG A 453 12.36 12.85 -11.15
CA ARG A 453 11.65 12.16 -12.25
C ARG A 453 10.33 12.82 -12.59
N LYS A 454 9.56 13.23 -11.59
CA LYS A 454 8.32 14.00 -11.78
C LYS A 454 8.60 15.33 -12.49
N THR A 455 9.61 16.06 -12.00
CA THR A 455 10.08 17.31 -12.59
C THR A 455 10.57 17.08 -14.03
N LEU A 456 11.27 15.97 -14.31
CA LEU A 456 11.72 15.58 -15.65
C LEU A 456 10.53 15.39 -16.61
N ALA A 457 9.48 14.70 -16.17
CA ALA A 457 8.27 14.51 -16.97
C ALA A 457 7.55 15.84 -17.26
N GLN A 458 7.47 16.73 -16.27
CA GLN A 458 6.89 18.07 -16.43
C GLN A 458 7.70 18.92 -17.43
N TRP A 459 9.02 18.93 -17.33
CA TRP A 459 9.88 19.63 -18.30
C TRP A 459 9.76 19.04 -19.71
N ALA A 460 9.63 17.72 -19.85
CA ALA A 460 9.43 17.07 -21.14
C ALA A 460 8.08 17.44 -21.77
N GLN A 461 7.01 17.50 -20.96
CA GLN A 461 5.69 17.96 -21.41
C GLN A 461 5.73 19.45 -21.83
N LEU A 462 6.38 20.29 -21.03
CA LEU A 462 6.55 21.70 -21.35
C LEU A 462 7.36 21.90 -22.65
N LEU A 463 8.42 21.11 -22.85
CA LEU A 463 9.19 21.13 -24.09
C LEU A 463 8.32 20.72 -25.30
N ALA A 464 7.50 19.68 -25.17
CA ALA A 464 6.58 19.26 -26.22
C ALA A 464 5.53 20.34 -26.55
N ALA A 465 5.06 21.07 -25.53
CA ALA A 465 4.17 22.22 -25.70
C ALA A 465 4.87 23.39 -26.43
N HIS A 466 6.12 23.70 -26.06
CA HIS A 466 6.93 24.69 -26.78
C HIS A 466 7.19 24.28 -28.23
N ASP A 467 7.52 23.01 -28.49
CA ASP A 467 7.71 22.50 -29.86
C ASP A 467 6.40 22.57 -30.68
N ALA A 468 5.24 22.42 -30.03
CA ALA A 468 3.95 22.61 -30.69
C ALA A 468 3.67 24.09 -31.01
N CYS A 469 4.01 24.99 -30.09
CA CYS A 469 3.90 26.43 -30.27
C CYS A 469 4.83 26.93 -31.40
N ASP A 470 6.11 26.50 -31.41
CA ASP A 470 7.07 26.78 -32.50
C ASP A 470 6.49 26.36 -33.86
N ARG A 471 5.94 25.12 -33.96
CA ARG A 471 5.31 24.64 -35.21
C ARG A 471 4.12 25.48 -35.66
N GLN A 472 3.31 25.99 -34.72
CA GLN A 472 2.20 26.89 -35.05
C GLN A 472 2.70 28.26 -35.52
N ILE A 473 3.72 28.83 -34.86
CA ILE A 473 4.37 30.08 -35.28
C ILE A 473 4.95 29.92 -36.70
N ASP A 474 5.65 28.81 -36.98
CA ASP A 474 6.16 28.49 -38.32
C ASP A 474 5.04 28.38 -39.37
N SER A 475 3.92 27.76 -39.02
CA SER A 475 2.74 27.66 -39.89
C SER A 475 2.15 29.04 -40.23
N ILE A 476 2.02 29.91 -39.22
CA ILE A 476 1.58 31.30 -39.38
C ILE A 476 2.57 32.06 -40.29
N GLN A 477 3.87 31.95 -40.01
CA GLN A 477 4.93 32.61 -40.76
C GLN A 477 4.99 32.15 -42.22
N SER A 478 4.87 30.85 -42.49
CA SER A 478 4.81 30.31 -43.86
C SER A 478 3.60 30.79 -44.65
N THR A 479 2.51 31.16 -43.96
CA THR A 479 1.31 31.75 -44.56
C THR A 479 1.54 33.23 -44.90
N PHE A 480 2.30 33.94 -44.07
CA PHE A 480 2.77 35.30 -44.35
C PHE A 480 3.82 35.37 -45.46
N ASP A 481 4.82 34.49 -45.48
CA ASP A 481 5.87 34.45 -46.51
C ASP A 481 5.28 34.19 -47.90
N ARG A 482 4.28 33.30 -48.01
CA ARG A 482 3.50 33.08 -49.24
C ARG A 482 2.73 34.32 -49.69
N SER A 483 2.30 35.17 -48.75
CA SER A 483 1.62 36.44 -49.04
C SER A 483 2.61 37.55 -49.43
N ALA A 484 3.83 37.52 -48.89
CA ALA A 484 4.90 38.48 -49.16
C ALA A 484 5.61 38.23 -50.51
N GLN A 485 5.78 36.97 -50.94
CA GLN A 485 6.33 36.61 -52.25
C GLN A 485 5.53 37.19 -53.43
N GLN A 486 4.27 37.59 -53.20
CA GLN A 486 3.45 38.24 -54.24
C GLN A 486 3.74 39.75 -54.41
N ARG A 487 4.61 40.40 -53.60
CA ARG A 487 4.72 41.88 -53.56
C ARG A 487 6.13 42.53 -53.42
N GLY A 488 7.23 41.84 -53.76
CA GLY A 488 8.55 42.47 -54.03
C GLY A 488 9.66 42.36 -52.95
N GLU A 489 10.93 42.57 -53.37
CA GLU A 489 12.18 42.11 -52.72
C GLU A 489 12.61 42.81 -51.42
N ASP A 490 12.16 44.05 -51.13
CA ASP A 490 12.71 44.85 -50.02
C ASP A 490 12.34 44.31 -48.62
N THR A 491 11.15 43.72 -48.47
CA THR A 491 10.71 43.08 -47.21
C THR A 491 11.56 41.85 -46.86
N HIS A 492 12.16 41.20 -47.88
CA HIS A 492 12.90 39.95 -47.77
C HIS A 492 14.35 40.13 -47.29
N ALA A 493 14.88 41.37 -47.34
CA ALA A 493 16.21 41.73 -46.85
C ALA A 493 16.21 42.08 -45.35
N ALA A 494 15.20 42.82 -44.88
CA ALA A 494 15.05 43.18 -43.47
C ALA A 494 14.86 41.93 -42.57
N LEU A 495 14.05 40.96 -43.03
CA LEU A 495 13.83 39.68 -42.36
C LEU A 495 15.10 38.83 -42.20
N ARG A 496 16.02 38.86 -43.20
CA ARG A 496 17.29 38.11 -43.12
C ARG A 496 18.27 38.69 -42.10
N SER A 497 18.33 40.01 -41.98
CA SER A 497 19.20 40.70 -41.01
C SER A 497 18.80 40.40 -39.57
N VAL A 498 17.50 40.44 -39.26
CA VAL A 498 16.97 40.09 -37.93
C VAL A 498 17.24 38.61 -37.60
N ARG A 499 17.14 37.73 -38.61
CA ARG A 499 17.43 36.29 -38.46
C ARG A 499 18.87 36.02 -38.04
N GLN A 500 19.84 36.73 -38.62
CA GLN A 500 21.26 36.58 -38.26
C GLN A 500 21.58 37.09 -36.85
N GLN A 501 20.99 38.21 -36.43
CA GLN A 501 21.20 38.76 -35.09
C GLN A 501 20.61 37.86 -33.99
N ASN A 502 19.43 37.29 -34.22
CA ASN A 502 18.80 36.35 -33.29
C ASN A 502 19.57 35.03 -33.16
N GLN A 503 20.18 34.55 -34.24
CA GLN A 503 20.97 33.33 -34.24
C GLN A 503 22.28 33.46 -33.44
N ALA A 504 22.89 34.65 -33.45
CA ALA A 504 24.05 34.97 -32.61
C ALA A 504 23.69 35.08 -31.11
N ALA A 505 22.54 35.67 -30.79
CA ALA A 505 22.06 35.78 -29.41
C ALA A 505 21.71 34.40 -28.80
N LEU A 506 21.15 33.49 -29.60
CA LEU A 506 20.84 32.11 -29.19
C LEU A 506 22.10 31.33 -28.77
N GLU A 507 23.21 31.48 -29.50
CA GLU A 507 24.45 30.75 -29.19
C GLU A 507 25.11 31.27 -27.89
N GLY A 508 25.06 32.58 -27.64
CA GLY A 508 25.57 33.16 -26.38
C GLY A 508 24.81 32.68 -25.13
N LEU A 509 23.48 32.55 -25.25
CA LEU A 509 22.61 32.02 -24.19
C LEU A 509 22.83 30.52 -23.96
N ARG A 510 23.03 29.74 -25.04
CA ARG A 510 23.38 28.31 -24.97
C ARG A 510 24.65 28.07 -24.16
N VAL A 511 25.69 28.88 -24.39
CA VAL A 511 26.95 28.82 -23.64
C VAL A 511 26.75 29.14 -22.15
N SER A 512 25.93 30.15 -21.85
CA SER A 512 25.65 30.58 -20.46
C SER A 512 24.85 29.52 -19.69
N SER A 513 23.88 28.89 -20.34
CA SER A 513 23.08 27.80 -19.76
C SER A 513 23.91 26.54 -19.50
N ASN A 514 24.76 26.14 -20.45
CA ASN A 514 25.70 25.03 -20.27
C ASN A 514 26.66 25.28 -19.10
N THR A 515 27.08 26.53 -18.90
CA THR A 515 27.93 26.93 -17.77
C THR A 515 27.21 26.80 -16.43
N ALA A 516 25.93 27.18 -16.36
CA ALA A 516 25.11 27.00 -15.15
C ALA A 516 24.89 25.51 -14.81
N ALA A 517 24.64 24.67 -15.81
CA ALA A 517 24.52 23.22 -15.65
C ALA A 517 25.83 22.60 -15.13
N ALA A 518 26.98 23.02 -15.69
CA ALA A 518 28.30 22.58 -15.24
C ALA A 518 28.58 22.99 -13.77
N ASN A 519 28.17 24.20 -13.36
CA ASN A 519 28.31 24.67 -11.98
C ASN A 519 27.42 23.88 -11.00
N ALA A 520 26.18 23.56 -11.38
CA ALA A 520 25.29 22.71 -10.59
C ALA A 520 25.85 21.29 -10.43
N LYS A 521 26.41 20.72 -11.51
CA LYS A 521 27.11 19.43 -11.47
C LYS A 521 28.33 19.47 -10.54
N ALA A 522 29.15 20.52 -10.62
CA ALA A 522 30.32 20.67 -9.76
C ALA A 522 29.93 20.77 -8.26
N ALA A 523 28.84 21.47 -7.95
CA ALA A 523 28.32 21.55 -6.58
C ALA A 523 27.81 20.19 -6.07
N LEU A 524 27.16 19.39 -6.93
CA LEU A 524 26.74 18.02 -6.60
C LEU A 524 27.94 17.08 -6.42
N ASP A 525 28.93 17.13 -7.31
CA ASP A 525 30.16 16.33 -7.20
C ASP A 525 30.92 16.66 -5.90
N ASP A 526 30.90 17.93 -5.49
CA ASP A 526 31.46 18.37 -4.22
C ASP A 526 30.65 17.85 -3.03
N TYR A 527 29.32 17.93 -3.10
CA TYR A 527 28.40 17.33 -2.13
C TYR A 527 28.65 15.82 -1.96
N LEU A 528 28.74 15.06 -3.06
CA LEU A 528 28.98 13.62 -3.02
C LEU A 528 30.37 13.30 -2.45
N ARG A 529 31.40 14.12 -2.75
CA ARG A 529 32.72 14.00 -2.12
C ARG A 529 32.68 14.26 -0.62
N GLN A 530 32.02 15.32 -0.17
CA GLN A 530 31.89 15.65 1.25
C GLN A 530 31.08 14.59 2.00
N THR A 531 30.04 14.03 1.38
CA THR A 531 29.23 12.94 1.93
C THR A 531 30.05 11.65 2.09
N ARG A 532 30.93 11.34 1.11
CA ARG A 532 31.90 10.24 1.21
C ARG A 532 32.98 10.49 2.27
N ALA A 533 33.43 11.73 2.45
CA ALA A 533 34.41 12.10 3.47
C ALA A 533 33.83 12.12 4.90
N GLY A 534 32.52 12.35 5.04
CA GLY A 534 31.79 12.34 6.32
C GLY A 534 31.31 10.96 6.77
N GLN A 535 31.44 9.92 5.95
CA GLN A 535 31.24 8.54 6.40
C GLN A 535 32.39 8.14 7.33
N PRO A 536 32.13 7.75 8.59
CA PRO A 536 33.19 7.41 9.52
C PRO A 536 33.97 6.20 8.98
N LYS A 537 35.26 6.40 8.72
CA LYS A 537 36.21 5.28 8.65
C LYS A 537 36.22 4.59 10.02
N VAL A 538 36.18 3.27 9.92
CA VAL A 538 36.29 2.25 10.98
C VAL A 538 36.96 2.75 12.28
N ALA A 539 36.30 2.41 13.40
CA ALA A 539 36.74 2.44 14.81
C ALA A 539 36.65 3.79 15.57
N SER A 540 35.48 4.09 16.14
CA SER A 540 35.36 4.79 17.43
C SER A 540 33.96 4.62 18.04
N PRO A 541 33.84 4.50 19.38
CA PRO A 541 32.55 4.41 20.05
C PRO A 541 31.88 5.78 20.10
N GLU A 542 30.56 5.78 19.85
CA GLU A 542 29.58 6.88 19.98
C GLU A 542 30.11 8.33 19.99
N PRO A 543 29.92 9.08 18.88
CA PRO A 543 29.59 10.48 18.98
C PRO A 543 28.07 10.61 19.12
N ALA A 544 27.62 11.26 20.19
CA ALA A 544 26.28 11.84 20.25
C ALA A 544 26.05 12.63 18.96
N LEU A 545 25.09 12.18 18.14
CA LEU A 545 24.68 12.83 16.89
C LEU A 545 24.15 14.24 17.20
N LYS A 546 25.04 15.24 17.20
CA LYS A 546 24.66 16.62 16.93
C LYS A 546 24.28 16.70 15.45
N SER A 547 22.97 16.60 15.19
CA SER A 547 22.17 17.28 14.15
C SER A 547 22.76 17.60 12.76
N SER A 548 23.84 16.98 12.31
CA SER A 548 24.54 17.37 11.06
C SER A 548 24.10 16.60 9.83
N GLY A 549 23.48 15.41 9.97
CA GLY A 549 22.92 14.66 8.84
C GLY A 549 21.69 15.34 8.19
N ASN A 550 20.87 16.03 8.98
CA ASN A 550 19.69 16.74 8.50
C ASN A 550 20.02 18.10 7.86
N GLY A 551 21.19 18.69 8.18
CA GLY A 551 21.60 20.00 7.66
C GLY A 551 21.98 19.98 6.18
N LEU A 552 22.58 18.88 5.71
CA LEU A 552 23.09 18.75 4.35
C LEU A 552 22.00 18.51 3.31
N ALA A 553 21.00 17.67 3.61
CA ALA A 553 19.83 17.49 2.74
C ALA A 553 18.94 18.76 2.71
N ALA A 554 18.81 19.46 3.84
CA ALA A 554 18.10 20.74 3.90
C ALA A 554 18.83 21.87 3.16
N GLN A 555 20.18 21.90 3.21
CA GLN A 555 20.99 22.81 2.39
C GLN A 555 20.93 22.47 0.90
N ALA A 556 21.02 21.18 0.54
CA ALA A 556 20.90 20.73 -0.85
C ALA A 556 19.49 21.00 -1.42
N TRP A 557 18.44 20.77 -0.63
CA TRP A 557 17.07 21.17 -0.97
C TRP A 557 16.96 22.68 -1.08
N GLY A 558 17.59 23.45 -0.17
CA GLY A 558 17.65 24.91 -0.25
C GLY A 558 18.35 25.41 -1.51
N ILE A 559 19.45 24.78 -1.93
CA ILE A 559 20.21 25.13 -3.14
C ILE A 559 19.45 24.70 -4.40
N TYR A 560 18.89 23.49 -4.44
CA TYR A 560 18.04 23.01 -5.54
C TYR A 560 16.78 23.86 -5.68
N HIS A 561 16.12 24.18 -4.56
CA HIS A 561 14.96 25.05 -4.55
C HIS A 561 15.36 26.47 -4.94
N ALA A 562 16.50 27.01 -4.50
CA ALA A 562 17.00 28.32 -4.95
C ALA A 562 17.37 28.32 -6.44
N ALA A 563 17.93 27.24 -6.97
CA ALA A 563 18.24 27.08 -8.40
C ALA A 563 16.97 26.89 -9.24
N LEU A 564 15.99 26.13 -8.75
CA LEU A 564 14.68 25.93 -9.36
C LEU A 564 13.86 27.23 -9.32
N GLN A 565 13.89 27.97 -8.21
CA GLN A 565 13.26 29.28 -8.10
C GLN A 565 14.00 30.31 -8.95
N SER A 566 15.33 30.27 -9.04
CA SER A 566 16.09 31.12 -9.97
C SER A 566 15.82 30.76 -11.42
N ALA A 567 15.62 29.48 -11.77
CA ALA A 567 15.26 29.05 -13.12
C ALA A 567 13.82 29.43 -13.45
N LYS A 568 12.87 29.23 -12.51
CA LYS A 568 11.49 29.72 -12.62
C LYS A 568 11.44 31.24 -12.72
N GLN A 569 12.27 31.95 -11.96
CA GLN A 569 12.37 33.40 -11.98
C GLN A 569 13.04 33.87 -13.27
N ALA A 570 14.08 33.22 -13.77
CA ALA A 570 14.71 33.57 -15.05
C ALA A 570 13.78 33.29 -16.24
N VAL A 571 13.01 32.20 -16.19
CA VAL A 571 11.93 31.91 -17.14
C VAL A 571 10.83 32.96 -16.99
N ALA A 572 10.40 33.29 -15.78
CA ALA A 572 9.39 34.32 -15.52
C ALA A 572 9.88 35.71 -15.94
N ASP A 573 11.15 36.06 -15.75
CA ASP A 573 11.76 37.33 -16.12
C ASP A 573 11.95 37.42 -17.63
N ALA A 574 12.40 36.35 -18.29
CA ALA A 574 12.46 36.28 -19.74
C ALA A 574 11.07 36.31 -20.37
N THR A 575 10.09 35.63 -19.74
CA THR A 575 8.68 35.63 -20.15
C THR A 575 8.05 36.99 -19.87
N ASN A 576 8.34 37.65 -18.75
CA ASN A 576 7.84 38.97 -18.39
C ASN A 576 8.53 40.08 -19.18
N ALA A 577 9.78 39.92 -19.59
CA ALA A 577 10.47 40.81 -20.51
C ALA A 577 9.91 40.64 -21.93
N GLY A 578 9.65 39.41 -22.36
CA GLY A 578 8.95 39.11 -23.62
C GLY A 578 7.52 39.65 -23.63
N ILE A 579 6.76 39.40 -22.56
CA ILE A 579 5.42 39.94 -22.32
C ILE A 579 5.47 41.46 -22.17
N SER A 580 6.46 42.07 -21.50
CA SER A 580 6.58 43.52 -21.38
C SER A 580 6.96 44.18 -22.70
N ALA A 581 7.76 43.53 -23.55
CA ALA A 581 8.05 44.00 -24.91
C ALA A 581 6.82 43.86 -25.81
N LEU A 582 6.11 42.72 -25.74
CA LEU A 582 4.82 42.51 -26.42
C LEU A 582 3.76 43.49 -25.92
N TRP A 583 3.68 43.72 -24.61
CA TRP A 583 2.75 44.61 -23.93
C TRP A 583 3.10 46.07 -24.17
N SER A 584 4.37 46.46 -24.24
CA SER A 584 4.83 47.80 -24.64
C SER A 584 4.48 48.10 -26.10
N THR A 585 4.66 47.12 -26.98
CA THR A 585 4.31 47.25 -28.41
C THR A 585 2.79 47.24 -28.61
N TYR A 586 2.08 46.36 -27.88
CA TYR A 586 0.63 46.30 -27.81
C TYR A 586 0.04 47.56 -27.18
N THR A 587 0.58 48.08 -26.08
CA THR A 587 0.14 49.35 -25.47
C THR A 587 0.54 50.56 -26.29
N SER A 588 1.57 50.51 -27.12
CA SER A 588 1.81 51.55 -28.13
C SER A 588 0.79 51.47 -29.29
N ALA A 589 0.29 50.28 -29.62
CA ALA A 589 -0.79 50.07 -30.59
C ALA A 589 -2.19 50.37 -30.01
N VAL A 590 -2.40 50.09 -28.72
CA VAL A 590 -3.64 50.26 -27.94
C VAL A 590 -3.70 51.63 -27.25
N SER A 591 -2.59 52.35 -27.05
CA SER A 591 -2.64 53.79 -26.74
C SER A 591 -3.22 54.60 -27.90
N THR A 592 -3.30 54.00 -29.08
CA THR A 592 -4.07 54.53 -30.22
C THR A 592 -5.57 54.21 -30.11
N VAL A 593 -5.98 53.26 -29.24
CA VAL A 593 -7.37 52.79 -29.06
C VAL A 593 -7.64 52.28 -27.62
N GLY A 594 -7.91 53.17 -26.64
CA GLY A 594 -8.74 52.96 -25.43
C GLY A 594 -8.47 51.83 -24.38
N HIS A 595 -8.59 52.17 -23.08
CA HIS A 595 -8.17 51.43 -21.85
C HIS A 595 -9.06 50.25 -21.31
N GLY A 596 -8.48 49.35 -20.48
CA GLY A 596 -9.21 48.58 -19.42
C GLY A 596 -8.55 47.33 -18.73
N ALA A 597 -7.79 47.54 -17.64
CA ALA A 597 -7.53 46.80 -16.36
C ALA A 597 -7.60 45.23 -16.10
N ILE A 598 -6.53 44.71 -15.41
CA ILE A 598 -6.41 43.77 -14.23
C ILE A 598 -6.84 42.28 -14.40
N GLY A 599 -6.18 41.20 -13.90
CA GLY A 599 -5.10 40.96 -12.94
C GLY A 599 -4.74 39.45 -12.83
N LEU A 600 -3.59 39.12 -12.21
CA LEU A 600 -2.84 37.85 -12.27
C LEU A 600 -3.01 36.95 -11.03
N GLY A 601 -3.08 35.62 -11.24
CA GLY A 601 -2.86 34.64 -10.16
C GLY A 601 -3.19 33.18 -10.47
N GLN A 602 -2.46 32.51 -11.38
CA GLN A 602 -2.44 31.05 -11.60
C GLN A 602 -1.42 30.68 -12.71
N SER A 603 -0.11 30.58 -12.38
CA SER A 603 0.93 30.97 -13.36
C SER A 603 1.86 29.87 -13.92
N ALA A 604 1.53 28.58 -13.88
CA ALA A 604 2.44 27.58 -14.48
C ALA A 604 1.77 26.47 -15.29
N GLY A 605 0.62 25.95 -14.83
CA GLY A 605 -0.20 25.01 -15.62
C GLY A 605 -1.05 25.73 -16.67
N ASP A 606 -1.67 26.83 -16.27
CA ASP A 606 -2.50 27.65 -17.15
C ASP A 606 -1.70 28.45 -18.17
N LEU A 607 -0.40 28.69 -17.92
CA LEU A 607 0.45 29.44 -18.85
C LEU A 607 0.66 28.68 -20.19
N GLY A 608 0.78 27.35 -20.14
CA GLY A 608 0.92 26.52 -21.33
C GLY A 608 -0.37 26.41 -22.16
N ILE A 609 -1.53 26.43 -21.49
CA ILE A 609 -2.85 26.41 -22.12
C ILE A 609 -3.22 27.81 -22.65
N GLN A 610 -2.97 28.86 -21.87
CA GLN A 610 -3.17 30.25 -22.29
C GLN A 610 -2.25 30.66 -23.44
N LEU A 611 -1.02 30.16 -23.53
CA LEU A 611 -0.16 30.41 -24.69
C LEU A 611 -0.70 29.76 -25.97
N ALA A 612 -1.35 28.59 -25.86
CA ALA A 612 -2.02 27.93 -26.98
C ALA A 612 -3.34 28.65 -27.37
N ASP A 613 -4.16 29.02 -26.37
CA ASP A 613 -5.41 29.76 -26.58
C ASP A 613 -5.17 31.18 -27.12
N LEU A 614 -4.08 31.85 -26.68
CA LEU A 614 -3.68 33.16 -27.19
C LEU A 614 -3.17 33.07 -28.64
N ALA A 615 -2.50 31.98 -29.01
CA ALA A 615 -2.07 31.72 -30.39
C ALA A 615 -3.27 31.45 -31.32
N ASP A 616 -4.28 30.72 -30.84
CA ASP A 616 -5.54 30.48 -31.55
C ASP A 616 -6.38 31.77 -31.68
N ASP A 617 -6.45 32.61 -30.66
CA ASP A 617 -7.16 33.90 -30.70
C ASP A 617 -6.45 34.90 -31.64
N LEU A 618 -5.11 34.90 -31.69
CA LEU A 618 -4.33 35.68 -32.67
C LEU A 618 -4.56 35.17 -34.10
N GLY A 619 -4.53 33.86 -34.32
CA GLY A 619 -4.74 33.22 -35.62
C GLY A 619 -6.17 33.37 -36.16
N THR A 620 -7.13 33.64 -35.28
CA THR A 620 -8.53 33.91 -35.62
C THR A 620 -8.75 35.40 -35.91
N ARG A 621 -8.20 36.32 -35.07
CA ARG A 621 -8.32 37.77 -35.28
C ARG A 621 -7.55 38.29 -36.50
N VAL A 622 -6.41 37.68 -36.84
CA VAL A 622 -5.67 37.99 -38.09
C VAL A 622 -6.45 37.54 -39.34
N ARG A 623 -7.28 36.50 -39.23
CA ARG A 623 -8.19 36.05 -40.30
C ARG A 623 -9.38 36.99 -40.47
N ASP A 624 -9.87 37.59 -39.40
CA ASP A 624 -11.03 38.51 -39.40
C ASP A 624 -10.68 39.95 -39.83
N LEU A 625 -9.41 40.37 -39.75
CA LEU A 625 -8.94 41.73 -40.13
C LEU A 625 -8.81 41.98 -41.65
N GLY A 626 -9.32 41.07 -42.48
CA GLY A 626 -9.28 41.16 -43.93
C GLY A 626 -10.26 42.16 -44.55
N VAL A 627 -10.30 43.45 -44.15
CA VAL A 627 -10.95 44.53 -44.93
C VAL A 627 -10.24 45.88 -44.79
N SER A 628 -9.57 46.28 -45.89
CA SER A 628 -9.22 47.61 -46.42
C SER A 628 -8.52 48.71 -45.57
N VAL A 629 -7.35 49.14 -46.10
CA VAL A 629 -6.56 50.38 -45.91
C VAL A 629 -5.84 50.56 -44.56
N GLY A 630 -4.59 50.09 -44.51
CA GLY A 630 -3.64 50.24 -43.39
C GLY A 630 -2.58 49.13 -43.28
N VAL A 631 -2.35 48.39 -44.38
CA VAL A 631 -1.88 47.00 -44.35
C VAL A 631 -0.36 46.83 -44.19
N VAL A 632 0.47 47.84 -44.50
CA VAL A 632 1.95 47.67 -44.46
C VAL A 632 2.54 47.77 -43.04
N GLN A 633 2.07 48.70 -42.21
CA GLN A 633 2.56 48.84 -40.81
C GLN A 633 2.00 47.75 -39.89
N ALA A 634 0.71 47.38 -40.02
CA ALA A 634 0.12 46.31 -39.22
C ALA A 634 0.73 44.93 -39.53
N GLN A 635 1.11 44.66 -40.79
CA GLN A 635 1.78 43.42 -41.18
C GLN A 635 3.27 43.41 -40.79
N ALA A 636 3.98 44.54 -40.86
CA ALA A 636 5.34 44.64 -40.33
C ALA A 636 5.39 44.47 -38.81
N VAL A 637 4.40 45.03 -38.09
CA VAL A 637 4.23 44.82 -36.65
C VAL A 637 3.86 43.37 -36.34
N ALA A 638 2.95 42.74 -37.10
CA ALA A 638 2.61 41.33 -36.92
C ALA A 638 3.78 40.37 -37.21
N ALA A 639 4.58 40.64 -38.25
CA ALA A 639 5.78 39.87 -38.56
C ALA A 639 6.90 40.09 -37.52
N HIS A 640 7.03 41.31 -37.00
CA HIS A 640 7.94 41.60 -35.89
C HIS A 640 7.46 40.90 -34.60
N MET A 641 6.16 40.89 -34.32
CA MET A 641 5.57 40.17 -33.19
C MET A 641 5.76 38.66 -33.33
N ALA A 642 5.56 38.08 -34.51
CA ALA A 642 5.83 36.66 -34.76
C ALA A 642 7.31 36.30 -34.57
N THR A 643 8.22 37.16 -35.03
CA THR A 643 9.68 36.96 -34.90
C THR A 643 10.15 37.14 -33.44
N SER A 644 9.62 38.12 -32.71
CA SER A 644 9.91 38.34 -31.30
C SER A 644 9.32 37.22 -30.42
N SER A 645 8.12 36.72 -30.74
CA SER A 645 7.51 35.55 -30.10
C SER A 645 8.32 34.28 -30.39
N HIS A 646 8.81 34.09 -31.62
CA HIS A 646 9.71 32.99 -31.96
C HIS A 646 11.01 33.05 -31.15
N LEU A 647 11.59 34.25 -30.96
CA LEU A 647 12.78 34.42 -30.12
C LEU A 647 12.49 34.09 -28.65
N ALA A 648 11.38 34.57 -28.10
CA ALA A 648 10.99 34.29 -26.72
C ALA A 648 10.70 32.80 -26.47
N VAL A 649 9.95 32.14 -27.37
CA VAL A 649 9.67 30.70 -27.32
C VAL A 649 10.96 29.90 -27.49
N SER A 650 11.85 30.28 -28.40
CA SER A 650 13.15 29.62 -28.60
C SER A 650 14.10 29.78 -27.40
N VAL A 651 14.15 30.95 -26.75
CA VAL A 651 14.95 31.17 -25.53
C VAL A 651 14.41 30.36 -24.35
N ALA A 652 13.09 30.34 -24.17
CA ALA A 652 12.44 29.50 -23.17
C ALA A 652 12.70 28.01 -23.44
N ARG A 653 12.60 27.58 -24.70
CA ARG A 653 12.88 26.22 -25.16
C ARG A 653 14.32 25.78 -24.87
N VAL A 654 15.32 26.60 -25.18
CA VAL A 654 16.74 26.30 -24.86
C VAL A 654 16.95 26.17 -23.34
N SER A 655 16.30 27.04 -22.55
CA SER A 655 16.37 26.99 -21.09
C SER A 655 15.71 25.72 -20.52
N VAL A 656 14.54 25.34 -21.05
CA VAL A 656 13.83 24.09 -20.70
C VAL A 656 14.64 22.86 -21.12
N GLN A 657 15.29 22.87 -22.29
CA GLN A 657 16.17 21.79 -22.75
C GLN A 657 17.40 21.63 -21.85
N ALA A 658 18.04 22.73 -21.46
CA ALA A 658 19.19 22.69 -20.55
C ALA A 658 18.79 22.22 -19.14
N ALA A 659 17.65 22.67 -18.62
CA ALA A 659 17.09 22.19 -17.36
C ALA A 659 16.74 20.69 -17.42
N LEU A 660 16.16 20.23 -18.53
CA LEU A 660 15.87 18.83 -18.79
C LEU A 660 17.15 17.98 -18.81
N GLN A 661 18.21 18.46 -19.49
CA GLN A 661 19.49 17.76 -19.58
C GLN A 661 20.22 17.70 -18.23
N ALA A 662 20.29 18.82 -17.51
CA ALA A 662 20.87 18.87 -16.17
C ALA A 662 20.13 17.93 -15.21
N ASN A 663 18.80 17.90 -15.26
CA ASN A 663 18.00 16.99 -14.45
C ASN A 663 18.26 15.51 -14.81
N LYS A 664 18.42 15.16 -16.10
CA LYS A 664 18.82 13.79 -16.53
C LYS A 664 20.19 13.37 -16.00
N GLU A 665 21.18 14.26 -16.06
CA GLU A 665 22.54 13.98 -15.59
C GLU A 665 22.60 13.82 -14.07
N MET A 666 21.91 14.69 -13.34
CA MET A 666 21.77 14.58 -11.89
C MET A 666 21.03 13.28 -11.51
N LEU A 667 19.96 12.92 -12.23
CA LEU A 667 19.21 11.69 -11.99
C LEU A 667 20.10 10.45 -12.20
N THR A 668 20.92 10.44 -13.26
CA THR A 668 21.88 9.35 -13.52
C THR A 668 22.89 9.20 -12.38
N THR A 669 23.39 10.32 -11.84
CA THR A 669 24.35 10.33 -10.73
C THR A 669 23.71 9.86 -9.42
N LEU A 670 22.47 10.29 -9.17
CA LEU A 670 21.67 9.87 -8.02
C LEU A 670 21.33 8.38 -8.09
N ASP A 671 20.93 7.88 -9.26
CA ASP A 671 20.67 6.46 -9.52
C ASP A 671 21.90 5.61 -9.18
N ALA A 672 23.09 6.01 -9.65
CA ALA A 672 24.34 5.31 -9.34
C ALA A 672 24.69 5.35 -7.83
N SER A 673 24.36 6.43 -7.13
CA SER A 673 24.60 6.58 -5.69
C SER A 673 23.66 5.70 -4.87
N ILE A 674 22.38 5.65 -5.26
CA ILE A 674 21.37 4.74 -4.69
C ILE A 674 21.83 3.29 -4.87
N ASP A 675 22.28 2.91 -6.07
CA ASP A 675 22.77 1.55 -6.35
C ASP A 675 24.02 1.19 -5.54
N ALA A 676 24.95 2.13 -5.37
CA ALA A 676 26.12 1.92 -4.52
C ALA A 676 25.73 1.74 -3.05
N HIS A 677 24.78 2.53 -2.55
CA HIS A 677 24.29 2.47 -1.18
C HIS A 677 23.57 1.16 -0.87
N ARG A 678 22.75 0.65 -1.81
CA ARG A 678 22.07 -0.66 -1.71
C ARG A 678 23.04 -1.85 -1.62
N LYS A 679 24.27 -1.72 -2.13
CA LYS A 679 25.32 -2.74 -2.03
C LYS A 679 26.00 -2.77 -0.66
N ASP A 680 25.81 -1.76 0.19
CA ASP A 680 26.30 -1.76 1.58
C ASP A 680 25.37 -2.57 2.49
N VAL A 681 25.38 -3.89 2.28
CA VAL A 681 24.54 -4.86 3.02
C VAL A 681 24.93 -4.93 4.50
N GLU A 682 26.20 -4.68 4.82
CA GLU A 682 26.66 -4.63 6.21
C GLU A 682 26.09 -3.41 6.92
N GLY A 683 26.12 -2.23 6.28
CA GLY A 683 25.49 -1.00 6.75
C GLY A 683 23.98 -1.16 6.94
N ALA A 684 23.30 -1.82 6.00
CA ALA A 684 21.87 -2.14 6.10
C ALA A 684 21.54 -3.09 7.27
N SER A 685 22.44 -4.03 7.61
CA SER A 685 22.28 -4.97 8.72
C SER A 685 22.72 -4.42 10.09
N LYS A 686 23.23 -3.17 10.20
CA LYS A 686 23.66 -2.61 11.48
C LYS A 686 22.49 -2.21 12.36
N PHE A 687 22.55 -2.62 13.61
CA PHE A 687 21.61 -2.23 14.66
C PHE A 687 21.75 -0.73 15.00
N ALA A 688 20.67 0.09 14.97
CA ALA A 688 20.79 1.56 15.06
C ALA A 688 19.66 2.32 15.82
N GLY A 689 19.84 2.88 17.02
CA GLY A 689 18.83 3.52 17.94
C GLY A 689 17.29 3.43 17.74
N LEU A 690 16.81 3.91 16.60
CA LEU A 690 15.47 4.45 16.31
C LEU A 690 14.51 3.41 15.72
N GLN A 691 13.19 3.56 15.88
CA GLN A 691 12.21 2.53 15.48
C GLN A 691 11.38 2.94 14.24
N ALA A 692 11.43 2.12 13.18
CA ALA A 692 10.77 2.40 11.89
C ALA A 692 9.41 1.73 11.76
N ASN A 693 9.38 0.43 12.03
CA ASN A 693 8.18 -0.39 11.94
C ASN A 693 8.18 -1.39 13.08
N PRO A 694 7.90 -0.95 14.31
CA PRO A 694 7.88 -1.86 15.43
C PRO A 694 6.77 -2.89 15.27
N GLY A 695 5.68 -2.67 14.51
CA GLY A 695 4.47 -3.51 14.47
C GLY A 695 4.60 -4.90 13.82
N ILE A 696 5.50 -5.09 12.85
CA ILE A 696 5.56 -6.32 12.03
C ILE A 696 5.74 -7.61 12.86
N SER A 697 6.56 -7.60 13.92
CA SER A 697 6.71 -8.82 14.73
C SER A 697 5.41 -9.23 15.44
N ALA A 698 4.60 -8.26 15.90
CA ALA A 698 3.31 -8.47 16.54
C ALA A 698 2.28 -8.96 15.52
N ASP A 699 2.29 -8.42 14.30
CA ASP A 699 1.45 -8.89 13.19
C ASP A 699 1.62 -10.40 12.94
N HIS A 700 2.86 -10.91 13.12
CA HIS A 700 3.20 -12.34 13.03
C HIS A 700 3.05 -13.12 14.34
N ASN A 701 2.57 -12.50 15.43
CA ASN A 701 2.48 -13.06 16.78
C ASN A 701 3.82 -13.55 17.38
N MET A 702 4.92 -12.87 17.03
CA MET A 702 6.25 -13.15 17.52
C MET A 702 6.78 -12.02 18.40
N THR A 703 7.52 -12.36 19.45
CA THR A 703 8.36 -11.38 20.13
C THR A 703 9.42 -10.89 19.16
N VAL A 704 10.01 -9.77 19.49
CA VAL A 704 11.07 -9.16 18.71
C VAL A 704 12.25 -10.11 18.52
N PHE A 705 12.64 -10.79 19.60
CA PHE A 705 13.76 -11.71 19.60
C PHE A 705 13.45 -12.94 18.74
N GLU A 706 12.23 -13.49 18.84
CA GLU A 706 11.77 -14.62 18.02
C GLU A 706 11.73 -14.25 16.52
N ALA A 707 11.17 -13.09 16.18
CA ALA A 707 11.09 -12.62 14.80
C ALA A 707 12.48 -12.42 14.21
N THR A 708 13.36 -11.71 14.91
CA THR A 708 14.74 -11.51 14.43
C THR A 708 15.50 -12.82 14.31
N LEU A 709 15.33 -13.76 15.25
CA LEU A 709 15.91 -15.10 15.17
C LEU A 709 15.43 -15.88 13.94
N ALA A 710 14.15 -15.80 13.58
CA ALA A 710 13.61 -16.46 12.40
C ALA A 710 14.19 -15.88 11.10
N TYR A 711 14.31 -14.54 11.01
CA TYR A 711 14.85 -13.86 9.84
C TYR A 711 16.38 -13.92 9.73
N GLY A 712 17.07 -14.06 10.87
CA GLY A 712 18.53 -14.12 10.95
C GLY A 712 19.21 -12.75 10.96
N PRO A 713 20.55 -12.70 10.81
CA PRO A 713 21.33 -11.45 10.87
C PRO A 713 20.99 -10.40 9.79
N THR A 714 20.13 -10.76 8.84
CA THR A 714 19.59 -9.89 7.80
C THR A 714 18.24 -9.26 8.16
N TYR A 715 17.73 -9.47 9.38
CA TYR A 715 16.42 -8.98 9.85
C TYR A 715 16.16 -7.48 9.58
N GLY A 716 17.22 -6.66 9.59
CA GLY A 716 17.16 -5.22 9.36
C GLY A 716 17.39 -4.79 7.91
N GLN A 717 17.76 -5.72 7.03
CA GLN A 717 17.95 -5.44 5.61
C GLN A 717 16.60 -5.06 5.00
N THR A 718 16.46 -3.77 4.83
CA THR A 718 15.30 -3.12 4.26
C THR A 718 15.73 -2.56 2.93
N TRP A 719 14.90 -2.75 1.92
CA TRP A 719 14.89 -1.81 0.82
C TRP A 719 14.13 -0.59 1.35
N THR A 720 14.79 0.32 2.08
CA THR A 720 14.13 1.54 2.58
C THR A 720 13.91 2.47 1.39
N SER A 721 12.87 2.21 0.60
CA SER A 721 12.51 3.08 -0.51
C SER A 721 11.07 3.48 -0.54
N LEU A 722 10.81 4.51 -1.36
CA LEU A 722 9.60 4.61 -2.18
C LEU A 722 9.42 3.28 -2.94
N ASN A 723 9.00 2.26 -2.21
CA ASN A 723 8.71 0.90 -2.66
C ASN A 723 7.33 0.83 -3.31
N PHE A 724 6.53 1.89 -3.12
CA PHE A 724 5.27 2.12 -3.78
C PHE A 724 5.49 2.42 -5.27
N SER A 725 5.01 1.50 -6.10
CA SER A 725 4.94 1.67 -7.54
C SER A 725 3.53 1.38 -7.99
N THR A 726 2.87 2.35 -8.62
CA THR A 726 1.54 2.13 -9.20
C THR A 726 1.53 1.06 -10.27
N ALA A 727 2.68 0.75 -10.89
CA ALA A 727 2.78 -0.34 -11.84
C ALA A 727 2.47 -1.71 -11.20
N ASN A 728 2.59 -1.84 -9.87
CA ASN A 728 2.37 -3.09 -9.16
C ASN A 728 0.87 -3.39 -8.90
N PHE A 729 -0.04 -2.43 -9.10
CA PHE A 729 -1.48 -2.74 -9.08
C PHE A 729 -1.95 -3.51 -10.33
N ASP A 730 -1.08 -3.73 -11.33
CA ASP A 730 -1.43 -4.40 -12.58
C ASP A 730 -2.11 -5.77 -12.37
N TRP A 731 -1.61 -6.59 -11.45
CA TRP A 731 -2.22 -7.88 -11.10
C TRP A 731 -3.60 -7.74 -10.49
N PHE A 732 -3.77 -6.79 -9.57
CA PHE A 732 -5.08 -6.50 -9.00
C PHE A 732 -6.08 -6.11 -10.10
N SER A 733 -5.65 -5.19 -10.97
CA SER A 733 -6.46 -4.65 -12.07
C SER A 733 -6.81 -5.67 -13.14
N VAL A 734 -5.94 -6.65 -13.37
CA VAL A 734 -6.10 -7.69 -14.40
C VAL A 734 -6.89 -8.89 -13.87
N LEU A 735 -6.68 -9.31 -12.62
CA LEU A 735 -7.27 -10.53 -12.05
C LEU A 735 -8.58 -10.29 -11.30
N PHE A 736 -8.69 -9.19 -10.56
CA PHE A 736 -9.86 -8.93 -9.71
C PHE A 736 -10.84 -7.99 -10.38
N THR A 737 -10.41 -6.76 -10.68
CA THR A 737 -11.32 -5.78 -11.27
C THR A 737 -10.60 -4.67 -12.03
N PRO A 738 -11.03 -4.32 -13.26
CA PRO A 738 -10.48 -3.18 -13.99
C PRO A 738 -11.07 -1.83 -13.56
N LEU A 739 -11.91 -1.81 -12.53
CA LEU A 739 -12.49 -0.60 -11.94
C LEU A 739 -11.64 -0.14 -10.75
N SER A 740 -11.54 1.18 -10.55
CA SER A 740 -10.92 1.75 -9.34
C SER A 740 -11.96 2.02 -8.27
N ASP A 741 -13.01 2.76 -8.61
CA ASP A 741 -14.10 3.15 -7.72
C ASP A 741 -15.44 2.75 -8.35
N PHE A 742 -16.44 2.45 -7.52
CA PHE A 742 -17.75 2.04 -8.02
C PHE A 742 -18.90 2.49 -7.13
N CYS A 743 -20.08 2.69 -7.72
CA CYS A 743 -21.36 2.88 -7.06
C CYS A 743 -22.35 1.82 -7.59
N ILE A 744 -22.59 0.77 -6.80
CA ILE A 744 -23.52 -0.30 -7.15
C ILE A 744 -24.84 -0.08 -6.40
N ALA A 745 -25.89 0.21 -7.17
CA ALA A 745 -27.26 0.14 -6.70
C ALA A 745 -27.72 -1.32 -6.73
N MET A 746 -27.97 -1.91 -5.56
CA MET A 746 -28.47 -3.27 -5.48
C MET A 746 -29.88 -3.35 -6.09
N PRO A 747 -30.16 -4.42 -6.84
CA PRO A 747 -31.18 -4.43 -7.89
C PRO A 747 -32.61 -4.18 -7.39
N THR A 748 -33.37 -3.50 -8.25
CA THR A 748 -34.84 -3.47 -8.28
C THR A 748 -35.35 -3.71 -9.70
N GLU A 749 -36.66 -3.99 -9.87
CA GLU A 749 -37.22 -4.23 -11.21
C GLU A 749 -36.95 -3.05 -12.17
N PRO A 750 -36.46 -3.30 -13.41
CA PRO A 750 -36.05 -2.23 -14.32
C PRO A 750 -37.19 -1.37 -14.86
N ASP A 751 -38.41 -1.95 -14.91
CA ASP A 751 -39.62 -1.29 -15.43
C ASP A 751 -40.46 -0.65 -14.31
N ALA A 752 -39.99 -0.67 -13.06
CA ALA A 752 -40.77 -0.22 -11.92
C ALA A 752 -40.27 1.10 -11.37
N THR A 753 -41.23 1.89 -10.92
CA THR A 753 -41.21 2.89 -9.85
C THR A 753 -40.51 2.45 -8.54
N ARG A 754 -39.80 1.30 -8.52
CA ARG A 754 -39.12 0.74 -7.35
C ARG A 754 -37.66 1.19 -7.28
N LEU A 755 -37.43 1.98 -6.26
CA LEU A 755 -36.20 2.58 -5.77
C LEU A 755 -35.22 1.53 -5.22
N PRO A 756 -33.87 1.68 -5.36
CA PRO A 756 -32.89 0.70 -4.90
C PRO A 756 -33.09 0.29 -3.44
N GLN A 757 -32.78 -0.97 -3.11
CA GLN A 757 -32.91 -1.51 -1.74
C GLN A 757 -31.65 -1.35 -0.89
N GLN A 758 -30.49 -1.17 -1.52
CA GLN A 758 -29.19 -0.94 -0.88
C GLN A 758 -28.27 -0.28 -1.89
N VAL A 759 -27.41 0.62 -1.44
CA VAL A 759 -26.39 1.25 -2.29
C VAL A 759 -25.01 0.98 -1.68
N LEU A 760 -24.10 0.49 -2.50
CA LEU A 760 -22.73 0.18 -2.12
C LEU A 760 -21.76 1.08 -2.89
N VAL A 761 -20.81 1.67 -2.19
CA VAL A 761 -19.69 2.42 -2.77
C VAL A 761 -18.37 1.83 -2.32
N GLY A 762 -17.48 1.55 -3.28
CA GLY A 762 -16.08 1.21 -3.02
C GLY A 762 -15.17 2.33 -3.51
N LEU A 763 -14.24 2.76 -2.66
CA LEU A 763 -13.21 3.76 -2.99
C LEU A 763 -11.82 3.12 -2.92
N ALA A 764 -11.06 3.22 -4.01
CA ALA A 764 -9.68 2.76 -4.07
C ALA A 764 -8.72 3.71 -3.33
N TRP A 765 -7.54 3.20 -2.96
CA TRP A 765 -6.46 3.98 -2.36
C TRP A 765 -6.01 5.17 -3.21
N GLY A 766 -6.01 4.97 -4.53
CA GLY A 766 -5.46 5.91 -5.50
C GLY A 766 -4.00 5.59 -5.88
N GLU A 767 -3.34 6.53 -6.54
CA GLU A 767 -2.08 6.28 -7.27
C GLU A 767 -0.82 6.71 -6.52
N THR A 768 -0.94 7.17 -5.28
CA THR A 768 0.21 7.72 -4.55
C THR A 768 0.04 7.49 -3.07
N GLU A 769 1.16 7.51 -2.36
CA GLU A 769 1.17 7.51 -0.91
C GLU A 769 2.11 8.59 -0.36
N ASN A 770 1.86 8.97 0.89
CA ASN A 770 2.76 9.77 1.68
C ASN A 770 3.11 9.04 2.99
N PHE A 771 4.37 8.63 3.15
CA PHE A 771 4.85 7.86 4.31
C PHE A 771 5.94 8.59 5.11
N MET A 772 6.27 9.84 4.75
CA MET A 772 7.26 10.66 5.47
C MET A 772 6.74 12.05 5.80
N ASN A 773 7.05 12.51 7.00
CA ASN A 773 6.73 13.84 7.47
C ASN A 773 8.00 14.68 7.64
N VAL A 774 8.48 15.23 6.52
CA VAL A 774 9.73 16.03 6.47
C VAL A 774 9.63 17.26 7.37
N GLU A 775 8.45 17.85 7.53
CA GLU A 775 8.21 18.98 8.43
C GLU A 775 8.16 18.57 9.91
N GLY A 776 7.89 17.29 10.23
CA GLY A 776 7.95 16.75 11.60
C GLY A 776 9.38 16.58 12.14
N ALA A 777 10.40 16.71 11.27
CA ALA A 777 11.81 16.72 11.69
C ALA A 777 12.21 18.04 12.37
N ALA A 778 11.50 19.14 12.08
CA ALA A 778 11.58 20.39 12.83
C ALA A 778 10.36 20.46 13.77
N LYS A 779 10.55 20.64 15.08
CA LYS A 779 9.45 20.71 16.08
C LYS A 779 8.58 21.99 15.95
N LEU A 780 8.40 22.52 14.74
CA LEU A 780 7.58 23.70 14.44
C LEU A 780 6.26 23.23 13.81
N GLY A 781 5.31 22.89 14.67
CA GLY A 781 3.96 22.49 14.27
C GLY A 781 3.48 21.28 15.05
N THR A 782 2.23 21.32 15.52
CA THR A 782 1.60 20.29 16.36
C THR A 782 1.22 19.00 15.62
N ASP A 783 1.92 18.65 14.53
CA ASP A 783 1.80 17.32 13.94
C ASP A 783 2.43 16.32 14.92
N ARG A 784 1.64 15.46 15.56
CA ARG A 784 2.11 14.52 16.61
C ARG A 784 2.96 13.36 16.05
N HIS A 785 3.38 13.47 14.81
CA HIS A 785 4.07 12.43 14.07
C HIS A 785 5.59 12.67 14.01
N GLY A 786 6.38 11.60 14.12
CA GLY A 786 7.82 11.64 13.84
C GLY A 786 8.14 11.76 12.34
N ALA A 787 9.41 11.70 11.96
CA ALA A 787 9.86 11.83 10.57
C ALA A 787 9.30 10.75 9.62
N MET A 788 9.00 9.56 10.13
CA MET A 788 8.30 8.47 9.42
C MET A 788 6.86 8.38 9.92
N ILE A 789 5.90 8.21 9.02
CA ILE A 789 4.46 8.14 9.35
C ILE A 789 3.82 6.87 8.76
N LEU A 790 2.65 6.50 9.28
CA LEU A 790 1.78 5.54 8.58
C LEU A 790 1.50 6.07 7.17
N PRO A 791 1.63 5.24 6.11
CA PRO A 791 1.35 5.64 4.75
C PRO A 791 -0.05 6.26 4.60
N ARG A 792 -0.15 7.36 3.86
CA ARG A 792 -1.42 8.07 3.65
C ARG A 792 -1.80 8.07 2.19
N ALA A 793 -3.09 7.92 1.90
CA ALA A 793 -3.66 8.02 0.57
C ALA A 793 -3.68 9.49 0.12
N SER A 794 -2.64 9.93 -0.59
CA SER A 794 -2.52 11.30 -1.09
C SER A 794 -3.48 11.64 -2.23
N ALA A 795 -4.22 10.65 -2.73
CA ALA A 795 -5.31 10.80 -3.69
C ALA A 795 -6.69 10.45 -3.12
N SER A 796 -6.86 10.44 -1.79
CA SER A 796 -8.15 10.14 -1.15
C SER A 796 -9.23 11.17 -1.49
N ILE A 797 -10.45 10.71 -1.79
CA ILE A 797 -11.66 11.51 -2.06
C ILE A 797 -11.40 12.56 -3.15
N ASP A 798 -10.77 12.14 -4.25
CA ASP A 798 -10.53 13.00 -5.41
C ASP A 798 -11.82 13.38 -6.16
N ALA A 799 -11.69 14.11 -7.28
CA ALA A 799 -12.85 14.57 -8.04
C ALA A 799 -13.69 13.42 -8.65
N ALA A 800 -13.08 12.27 -8.95
CA ALA A 800 -13.77 11.12 -9.49
C ALA A 800 -14.52 10.38 -8.36
N GLN A 801 -13.89 10.17 -7.21
CA GLN A 801 -14.52 9.61 -6.01
C GLN A 801 -15.66 10.50 -5.48
N GLN A 802 -15.51 11.83 -5.54
CA GLN A 802 -16.59 12.77 -5.24
C GLN A 802 -17.80 12.58 -6.17
N ALA A 803 -17.56 12.29 -7.45
CA ALA A 803 -18.64 12.05 -8.40
C ALA A 803 -19.40 10.75 -8.10
N VAL A 804 -18.68 9.67 -7.79
CA VAL A 804 -19.25 8.39 -7.35
C VAL A 804 -20.08 8.59 -6.08
N LEU A 805 -19.55 9.31 -5.08
CA LEU A 805 -20.26 9.61 -3.83
C LEU A 805 -21.50 10.48 -4.05
N ARG A 806 -21.44 11.50 -4.92
CA ARG A 806 -22.61 12.33 -5.27
C ARG A 806 -23.70 11.49 -5.92
N GLN A 807 -23.35 10.57 -6.81
CA GLN A 807 -24.33 9.66 -7.40
C GLN A 807 -24.97 8.76 -6.33
N ALA A 808 -24.17 8.18 -5.43
CA ALA A 808 -24.68 7.34 -4.36
C ALA A 808 -25.64 8.10 -3.43
N LEU A 809 -25.33 9.36 -3.11
CA LEU A 809 -26.21 10.25 -2.35
C LEU A 809 -27.49 10.59 -3.11
N ALA A 810 -27.42 10.80 -4.43
CA ALA A 810 -28.60 11.04 -5.26
C ALA A 810 -29.52 9.81 -5.32
N LEU A 811 -28.95 8.62 -5.51
CA LEU A 811 -29.67 7.35 -5.45
C LEU A 811 -30.33 7.20 -4.08
N LYS A 812 -29.56 7.38 -2.99
CA LYS A 812 -30.11 7.32 -1.65
C LYS A 812 -31.22 8.33 -1.43
N GLY A 813 -31.04 9.60 -1.81
CA GLY A 813 -32.01 10.67 -1.58
C GLY A 813 -33.37 10.42 -2.23
N ASN A 814 -33.39 9.61 -3.29
CA ASN A 814 -34.63 9.14 -3.92
C ASN A 814 -35.28 7.97 -3.15
N THR A 815 -34.66 7.43 -2.10
CA THR A 815 -35.02 6.18 -1.38
C THR A 815 -34.86 6.31 0.15
N ASN A 816 -35.18 5.23 0.88
CA ASN A 816 -34.69 5.02 2.25
C ASN A 816 -33.64 3.90 2.34
N ALA A 817 -32.96 3.60 1.23
CA ALA A 817 -32.01 2.50 1.15
C ALA A 817 -30.78 2.74 2.05
N PRO A 818 -30.26 1.71 2.74
CA PRO A 818 -28.96 1.78 3.36
C PRO A 818 -27.86 2.08 2.33
N LEU A 819 -27.09 3.13 2.61
CA LEU A 819 -25.88 3.50 1.86
C LEU A 819 -24.64 3.10 2.66
N VAL A 820 -23.90 2.13 2.13
CA VAL A 820 -22.64 1.63 2.66
C VAL A 820 -21.50 2.14 1.78
N VAL A 821 -20.55 2.85 2.38
CA VAL A 821 -19.31 3.29 1.75
C VAL A 821 -18.17 2.48 2.36
N ALA A 822 -17.25 1.99 1.53
CA ALA A 822 -16.07 1.28 1.99
C ALA A 822 -14.80 1.82 1.32
N SER A 823 -13.74 1.99 2.11
CA SER A 823 -12.42 2.43 1.66
C SER A 823 -11.33 1.83 2.52
N HIS A 824 -10.19 1.50 1.94
CA HIS A 824 -9.05 1.03 2.74
C HIS A 824 -8.49 2.15 3.64
N PHE A 825 -8.36 3.37 3.10
CA PHE A 825 -7.95 4.52 3.89
C PHE A 825 -8.99 4.87 4.97
N THR A 826 -8.50 5.34 6.12
CA THR A 826 -9.33 5.57 7.32
C THR A 826 -9.51 7.06 7.59
N MET A 827 -10.75 7.49 7.83
CA MET A 827 -11.10 8.89 8.13
C MET A 827 -10.97 9.24 9.62
N ILE A 828 -11.32 8.29 10.50
CA ILE A 828 -11.35 8.46 11.95
C ILE A 828 -10.76 7.20 12.58
N ASN A 829 -9.72 7.37 13.40
CA ASN A 829 -9.10 6.30 14.19
C ASN A 829 -8.25 6.91 15.31
N TYR A 830 -8.11 6.13 16.38
CA TYR A 830 -7.31 6.50 17.54
C TYR A 830 -5.84 6.14 17.30
N ASN A 831 -4.92 6.93 17.87
CA ASN A 831 -3.53 6.51 18.00
C ASN A 831 -3.32 5.77 19.34
N ALA A 832 -2.56 6.37 20.26
CA ALA A 832 -2.28 5.84 21.59
C ALA A 832 -3.31 6.27 22.65
N ALA A 833 -4.26 7.15 22.30
CA ALA A 833 -5.33 7.54 23.21
C ALA A 833 -6.24 6.35 23.48
N ALA A 834 -6.69 6.23 24.73
CA ALA A 834 -7.60 5.17 25.10
C ALA A 834 -8.98 5.42 24.47
N LEU A 835 -9.70 4.33 24.11
CA LEU A 835 -10.94 4.43 23.33
C LEU A 835 -11.97 5.33 24.00
N GLN A 836 -11.96 5.53 25.31
CA GLN A 836 -12.88 6.37 26.06
C GLN A 836 -12.59 7.89 26.05
N GLU A 837 -11.42 8.35 25.59
CA GLU A 837 -11.01 9.77 25.70
C GLU A 837 -11.69 10.66 24.64
N GLU A 838 -12.56 11.62 24.98
CA GLU A 838 -13.15 12.50 23.96
C GLU A 838 -12.06 13.29 23.17
N LEU A 839 -12.01 13.11 21.85
CA LEU A 839 -11.04 13.77 20.99
C LEU A 839 -11.74 14.48 19.84
N SER A 840 -11.12 15.56 19.38
CA SER A 840 -11.61 16.39 18.28
C SER A 840 -10.49 16.73 17.30
N PHE A 841 -10.86 16.97 16.05
CA PHE A 841 -9.95 17.47 15.01
C PHE A 841 -10.67 18.46 14.09
N VAL A 842 -9.90 19.27 13.36
CA VAL A 842 -10.41 20.16 12.31
C VAL A 842 -10.19 19.45 10.97
N PRO A 843 -11.26 19.13 10.21
CA PRO A 843 -11.10 18.47 8.92
C PRO A 843 -10.60 19.48 7.88
N HIS A 844 -9.75 19.02 6.95
CA HIS A 844 -9.16 19.83 5.89
C HIS A 844 -9.32 19.18 4.51
N ASP A 845 -9.25 19.98 3.45
CA ASP A 845 -9.33 19.46 2.07
C ASP A 845 -7.96 19.14 1.45
N GLY A 846 -6.84 19.55 2.07
CA GLY A 846 -5.50 19.28 1.58
C GLY A 846 -4.46 19.02 2.69
N PRO A 847 -3.23 18.65 2.30
CA PRO A 847 -2.13 18.38 3.21
C PRO A 847 -1.59 19.71 3.80
N ARG A 848 -2.09 20.07 4.99
CA ARG A 848 -1.74 21.22 5.88
C ARG A 848 -2.32 22.61 5.57
N GLY A 849 -2.54 23.35 6.66
CA GLY A 849 -2.48 24.81 6.76
C GLY A 849 -1.55 25.19 7.93
N LEU A 850 -0.86 26.33 7.83
CA LEU A 850 0.28 26.78 8.66
C LEU A 850 0.06 26.91 10.20
N THR A 851 -1.15 26.74 10.73
CA THR A 851 -1.48 27.14 12.12
C THR A 851 -2.19 26.08 12.98
N SER A 852 -2.55 24.92 12.43
CA SER A 852 -3.16 23.81 13.20
C SER A 852 -2.78 22.45 12.62
N ALA A 853 -2.48 21.48 13.49
CA ALA A 853 -2.17 20.11 13.07
C ALA A 853 -3.32 19.48 12.29
N GLY A 854 -3.06 19.06 11.05
CA GLY A 854 -4.04 18.34 10.23
C GLY A 854 -4.39 16.95 10.76
N PHE A 855 -3.47 16.33 11.52
CA PHE A 855 -3.63 15.00 12.11
C PHE A 855 -3.28 15.00 13.60
N ASN A 856 -4.11 14.36 14.40
CA ASN A 856 -3.93 14.20 15.84
C ASN A 856 -4.40 12.82 16.31
N ASN A 857 -4.53 12.63 17.62
CA ASN A 857 -4.93 11.33 18.19
C ASN A 857 -6.35 10.86 17.79
N ALA A 858 -7.21 11.71 17.21
CA ALA A 858 -8.59 11.42 16.82
C ALA A 858 -8.74 11.00 15.35
N ASN A 859 -7.79 11.44 14.53
CA ASN A 859 -7.73 11.19 13.10
C ASN A 859 -6.30 10.81 12.74
N PHE A 860 -5.72 9.81 13.42
CA PHE A 860 -4.41 9.27 13.07
C PHE A 860 -4.44 8.48 11.74
N GLY A 861 -5.39 8.81 10.87
CA GLY A 861 -5.83 8.02 9.76
C GLY A 861 -5.03 8.32 8.52
N THR A 862 -5.46 7.68 7.44
CA THR A 862 -4.73 7.63 6.19
C THR A 862 -5.42 8.37 5.06
N CYS A 863 -6.56 9.03 5.34
CA CYS A 863 -7.20 9.96 4.42
C CYS A 863 -6.52 11.34 4.49
N GLU A 864 -5.91 11.79 3.38
CA GLU A 864 -5.12 13.03 3.37
C GLU A 864 -5.85 14.23 2.75
N ARG A 865 -6.81 13.98 1.86
CA ARG A 865 -7.51 15.01 1.08
C ARG A 865 -9.02 14.96 1.25
N ASN A 866 -9.64 16.13 1.11
CA ASN A 866 -11.09 16.34 1.05
C ASN A 866 -11.89 15.79 2.25
N LEU A 867 -11.28 15.70 3.44
CA LEU A 867 -11.98 15.34 4.69
C LEU A 867 -13.07 16.36 5.01
N LYS A 868 -12.79 17.66 4.86
CA LYS A 868 -13.79 18.71 5.11
C LYS A 868 -14.98 18.57 4.15
N TRP A 869 -14.72 18.35 2.86
CA TRP A 869 -15.77 18.07 1.89
C TRP A 869 -16.60 16.85 2.29
N TYR A 870 -15.98 15.74 2.69
CA TYR A 870 -16.69 14.52 3.08
C TYR A 870 -17.59 14.74 4.31
N PHE A 871 -17.09 15.37 5.36
CA PHE A 871 -17.92 15.65 6.55
C PHE A 871 -19.04 16.65 6.25
N ALA A 872 -18.85 17.56 5.31
CA ALA A 872 -19.87 18.53 4.91
C ALA A 872 -20.96 17.92 4.01
N HIS A 873 -20.63 16.96 3.14
CA HIS A 873 -21.54 16.46 2.09
C HIS A 873 -21.99 15.01 2.28
N CYS A 874 -21.21 14.17 2.95
CA CYS A 874 -21.46 12.72 3.04
C CYS A 874 -21.79 12.27 4.46
N ALA A 875 -21.09 12.79 5.49
CA ALA A 875 -21.31 12.38 6.88
C ALA A 875 -22.51 13.12 7.51
N SER A 876 -23.28 12.47 8.38
CA SER A 876 -24.35 13.10 9.17
C SER A 876 -24.08 12.94 10.67
N VAL A 877 -24.54 13.90 11.47
CA VAL A 877 -24.52 13.81 12.94
C VAL A 877 -25.86 13.25 13.47
N PRO A 878 -25.91 12.74 14.71
CA PRO A 878 -27.15 12.29 15.33
C PRO A 878 -28.26 13.33 15.28
N GLY A 879 -29.49 12.89 15.03
CA GLY A 879 -30.68 13.75 14.93
C GLY A 879 -30.92 14.39 13.56
N GLN A 880 -29.95 14.35 12.64
CA GLN A 880 -30.14 14.80 11.26
C GLN A 880 -30.47 13.64 10.31
N PRO A 881 -31.09 13.91 9.14
CA PRO A 881 -31.23 12.91 8.08
C PRO A 881 -29.86 12.29 7.74
N THR A 882 -29.80 10.97 7.79
CA THR A 882 -28.55 10.24 7.57
C THR A 882 -28.25 10.19 6.07
N ARG A 883 -27.08 10.72 5.68
CA ARG A 883 -26.56 10.68 4.32
C ARG A 883 -25.88 9.34 4.09
N VAL A 884 -24.58 9.20 4.35
CA VAL A 884 -23.96 7.86 4.45
C VAL A 884 -24.42 7.19 5.74
N ASP A 885 -24.94 5.96 5.68
CA ASP A 885 -25.33 5.22 6.89
C ASP A 885 -24.10 4.61 7.57
N TRP A 886 -23.27 3.93 6.77
CA TRP A 886 -22.12 3.18 7.23
C TRP A 886 -20.91 3.51 6.36
N HIS A 887 -19.80 3.88 7.00
CA HIS A 887 -18.49 3.98 6.38
C HIS A 887 -17.59 2.88 6.97
N LEU A 888 -17.15 1.93 6.17
CA LEU A 888 -16.27 0.82 6.56
C LEU A 888 -14.83 1.09 6.11
N SER A 889 -13.84 0.92 7.01
CA SER A 889 -12.41 1.15 6.71
C SER A 889 -11.45 0.22 7.45
N GLY A 890 -10.18 0.14 7.02
CA GLY A 890 -9.21 -0.90 7.43
C GLY A 890 -7.95 -0.43 8.13
N HIS A 891 -7.12 0.37 7.44
CA HIS A 891 -5.68 0.58 7.64
C HIS A 891 -5.10 0.81 9.05
N SER A 892 -5.91 1.06 10.08
CA SER A 892 -5.41 1.48 11.40
C SER A 892 -5.29 0.36 12.44
N HIS A 893 -5.69 -0.87 12.12
CA HIS A 893 -5.70 -2.04 13.02
C HIS A 893 -6.59 -1.90 14.27
N ARG A 894 -7.23 -0.74 14.48
CA ARG A 894 -7.93 -0.36 15.72
C ARG A 894 -9.44 -0.39 15.53
N SER A 895 -9.98 -1.60 15.60
CA SER A 895 -11.40 -1.86 15.44
C SER A 895 -12.27 -1.03 16.37
N ALA A 896 -13.23 -0.29 15.84
CA ALA A 896 -14.28 0.35 16.60
C ALA A 896 -15.40 0.88 15.72
N LEU A 897 -16.57 1.05 16.33
CA LEU A 897 -17.67 1.84 15.81
C LEU A 897 -17.58 3.26 16.38
N TYR A 898 -17.39 4.25 15.51
CA TYR A 898 -17.30 5.67 15.83
C TYR A 898 -18.55 6.44 15.38
N THR A 899 -19.01 7.36 16.23
CA THR A 899 -19.95 8.42 15.84
C THR A 899 -19.32 9.79 16.04
N ILE A 900 -19.87 10.79 15.35
CA ILE A 900 -19.36 12.16 15.38
C ILE A 900 -20.41 13.17 15.82
N ASN A 901 -19.93 14.27 16.39
CA ASN A 901 -20.63 15.55 16.52
C ASN A 901 -19.86 16.63 15.78
N GLN A 902 -20.57 17.68 15.36
CA GLN A 902 -19.99 18.87 14.73
C GLN A 902 -20.08 20.05 15.68
N GLY A 903 -19.01 20.83 15.75
CA GLY A 903 -18.91 22.01 16.60
C GLY A 903 -18.02 23.09 16.00
N ARG A 904 -17.60 24.03 16.85
CA ARG A 904 -16.59 25.04 16.51
C ARG A 904 -15.55 25.13 17.62
N ASN A 905 -14.28 25.36 17.26
CA ASN A 905 -13.23 25.65 18.23
C ASN A 905 -13.30 27.12 18.70
N ALA A 906 -12.43 27.50 19.64
CA ALA A 906 -12.33 28.86 20.17
C ALA A 906 -12.02 29.93 19.09
N LEU A 907 -11.46 29.53 17.95
CA LEU A 907 -11.16 30.41 16.80
C LEU A 907 -12.30 30.41 15.75
N GLY A 908 -13.44 29.76 16.04
CA GLY A 908 -14.61 29.72 15.16
C GLY A 908 -14.52 28.72 14.00
N ALA A 909 -13.43 27.96 13.87
CA ALA A 909 -13.26 26.93 12.84
C ALA A 909 -14.12 25.69 13.16
N GLY A 910 -14.71 25.08 12.13
CA GLY A 910 -15.54 23.88 12.29
C GLY A 910 -14.73 22.69 12.80
N THR A 911 -15.23 22.01 13.83
CA THR A 911 -14.58 20.86 14.46
C THR A 911 -15.43 19.61 14.35
N ILE A 912 -14.77 18.46 14.22
CA ILE A 912 -15.38 17.14 14.38
C ILE A 912 -14.95 16.59 15.74
N THR A 913 -15.93 16.23 16.56
CA THR A 913 -15.72 15.58 17.86
C THR A 913 -16.20 14.14 17.75
N VAL A 914 -15.36 13.18 18.14
CA VAL A 914 -15.69 11.76 18.06
C VAL A 914 -16.27 11.30 19.39
N THR A 915 -17.53 10.84 19.44
CA THR A 915 -18.32 10.79 20.69
C THR A 915 -18.77 9.41 21.18
N SER A 916 -19.20 8.49 20.32
CA SER A 916 -19.54 7.09 20.70
C SER A 916 -18.55 6.12 20.11
N ARG A 917 -18.05 5.19 20.94
CA ARG A 917 -16.90 4.35 20.62
C ARG A 917 -16.97 3.02 21.35
N ARG A 918 -17.18 1.95 20.59
CA ARG A 918 -17.20 0.60 21.13
C ARG A 918 -16.53 -0.34 20.14
N ASP A 919 -15.67 -1.20 20.64
CA ASP A 919 -15.14 -2.31 19.85
C ASP A 919 -16.22 -3.39 19.73
N PRO A 920 -16.79 -3.64 18.54
CA PRO A 920 -17.84 -4.65 18.34
C PRO A 920 -17.37 -6.07 18.73
N GLY A 921 -16.06 -6.33 18.81
CA GLY A 921 -15.50 -7.61 19.24
C GLY A 921 -15.49 -7.87 20.74
N MET A 922 -15.87 -6.88 21.55
CA MET A 922 -15.82 -6.96 23.02
C MET A 922 -17.18 -7.09 23.69
N TYR A 923 -18.27 -6.98 22.93
CA TYR A 923 -19.64 -7.07 23.43
C TYR A 923 -20.33 -8.29 22.79
N LYS A 924 -20.91 -9.17 23.63
CA LYS A 924 -21.46 -10.46 23.18
C LYS A 924 -22.63 -10.33 22.19
N ASP A 925 -23.48 -9.32 22.37
CA ASP A 925 -24.71 -9.14 21.58
C ASP A 925 -24.53 -8.24 20.35
N GLY A 926 -23.29 -7.91 20.00
CA GLY A 926 -22.99 -6.91 18.97
C GLY A 926 -23.42 -5.50 19.39
N LEU A 927 -23.45 -4.59 18.41
CA LEU A 927 -23.79 -3.18 18.58
C LEU A 927 -24.93 -2.82 17.63
N THR A 928 -26.09 -2.48 18.17
CA THR A 928 -27.23 -1.98 17.38
C THR A 928 -27.22 -0.46 17.35
N ALA A 929 -27.08 0.13 16.16
CA ALA A 929 -27.12 1.57 15.99
C ALA A 929 -28.57 2.08 15.91
N TYR A 930 -28.92 3.07 16.74
CA TYR A 930 -30.26 3.67 16.73
C TYR A 930 -30.63 4.28 15.37
N ALA A 931 -31.93 4.37 15.08
CA ALA A 931 -32.42 5.16 13.95
C ALA A 931 -31.98 6.63 14.11
N ARG A 932 -31.53 7.27 13.02
CA ARG A 932 -31.00 8.65 13.01
C ARG A 932 -29.79 8.89 13.93
N SER A 933 -28.97 7.86 14.15
CA SER A 933 -27.67 7.95 14.86
C SER A 933 -26.58 8.70 14.08
N GLY A 934 -26.89 9.26 12.91
CA GLY A 934 -25.90 9.84 12.01
C GLY A 934 -25.10 8.75 11.28
N THR A 935 -24.03 9.18 10.60
CA THR A 935 -23.11 8.26 9.92
C THR A 935 -22.31 7.46 10.94
N GLN A 936 -22.34 6.14 10.77
CA GLN A 936 -21.58 5.19 11.57
C GLN A 936 -20.25 4.91 10.87
N PHE A 937 -19.14 5.34 11.49
CA PHE A 937 -17.80 5.06 10.99
C PHE A 937 -17.28 3.78 11.65
N VAL A 938 -17.16 2.72 10.88
CA VAL A 938 -16.66 1.43 11.32
C VAL A 938 -15.24 1.27 10.81
N VAL A 939 -14.30 1.20 11.74
CA VAL A 939 -12.96 0.72 11.46
C VAL A 939 -12.97 -0.76 11.79
N SER A 940 -12.70 -1.61 10.80
CA SER A 940 -12.56 -3.04 11.01
C SER A 940 -11.19 -3.37 11.60
N SER A 941 -11.12 -4.51 12.26
CA SER A 941 -9.83 -5.10 12.63
C SER A 941 -9.13 -5.65 11.39
N CYS A 942 -7.89 -6.11 11.55
CA CYS A 942 -7.12 -6.73 10.48
C CYS A 942 -7.64 -8.14 10.21
N GLY A 943 -7.91 -8.45 8.94
CA GLY A 943 -8.48 -9.73 8.52
C GLY A 943 -7.47 -10.86 8.40
N GLY A 944 -6.18 -10.59 8.52
CA GLY A 944 -5.11 -11.60 8.46
C GLY A 944 -4.12 -11.51 9.62
N PRO A 945 -3.46 -10.36 9.85
CA PRO A 945 -2.54 -10.17 10.97
C PRO A 945 -3.20 -10.06 12.34
N ILE A 946 -2.38 -10.07 13.39
CA ILE A 946 -2.79 -9.74 14.75
C ILE A 946 -3.21 -8.26 14.84
N GLY A 947 -4.47 -8.01 15.19
CA GLY A 947 -5.00 -6.66 15.38
C GLY A 947 -4.53 -6.01 16.69
N VAL A 948 -4.77 -4.70 16.83
CA VAL A 948 -4.36 -3.92 18.01
C VAL A 948 -5.53 -3.12 18.55
N GLN A 949 -5.68 -3.08 19.87
CA GLN A 949 -6.72 -2.33 20.57
C GLN A 949 -6.16 -1.53 21.74
N ASN A 950 -6.92 -0.53 22.19
CA ASN A 950 -6.65 0.23 23.40
C ASN A 950 -7.96 0.62 24.10
N LEU A 951 -8.44 -0.18 25.04
CA LEU A 951 -9.75 0.05 25.66
C LEU A 951 -9.72 1.09 26.77
N ALA A 952 -8.67 1.10 27.59
CA ALA A 952 -8.52 1.96 28.76
C ALA A 952 -7.06 2.36 29.08
N GLY A 953 -6.14 2.22 28.13
CA GLY A 953 -4.72 2.52 28.30
C GLY A 953 -3.90 1.33 28.81
N GLU A 954 -4.47 0.13 28.84
CA GLU A 954 -3.77 -1.10 29.18
C GLU A 954 -2.69 -1.42 28.14
N LEU A 955 -1.57 -2.01 28.58
CA LEU A 955 -0.40 -2.32 27.73
C LEU A 955 0.09 -1.12 26.90
N ASN A 956 -0.19 0.11 27.37
CA ASN A 956 0.06 1.36 26.65
C ASN A 956 -0.53 1.41 25.22
N GLY A 957 -1.72 0.82 25.05
CA GLY A 957 -2.46 0.82 23.78
C GLY A 957 -2.01 -0.20 22.75
N HIS A 958 -1.34 -1.26 23.22
CA HIS A 958 -0.91 -2.44 22.44
C HIS A 958 -1.62 -3.72 22.89
N THR A 959 -2.91 -3.63 23.19
CA THR A 959 -3.73 -4.81 23.49
C THR A 959 -3.97 -5.58 22.20
N LEU A 960 -3.20 -6.63 21.97
CA LEU A 960 -3.31 -7.45 20.76
C LEU A 960 -4.63 -8.23 20.70
N ARG A 961 -5.19 -8.39 19.50
CA ARG A 961 -6.47 -9.08 19.23
C ARG A 961 -6.33 -10.06 18.07
N PRO A 962 -7.08 -11.18 18.07
CA PRO A 962 -7.08 -12.11 16.95
C PRO A 962 -7.47 -11.41 15.64
N PRO A 963 -7.03 -11.93 14.49
CA PRO A 963 -7.52 -11.49 13.19
C PRO A 963 -9.05 -11.53 13.16
N ALA A 964 -9.66 -10.47 12.65
CA ALA A 964 -11.08 -10.23 12.80
C ALA A 964 -11.66 -9.36 11.68
N GLY A 965 -12.97 -9.46 11.49
CA GLY A 965 -13.75 -8.73 10.49
C GLY A 965 -15.05 -8.20 11.06
N SER A 966 -15.64 -7.24 10.37
CA SER A 966 -16.96 -6.71 10.74
C SER A 966 -18.06 -7.44 9.97
N LEU A 967 -19.18 -7.72 10.62
CA LEU A 967 -20.38 -8.25 9.98
C LEU A 967 -21.57 -7.35 10.34
N LEU A 968 -22.10 -6.69 9.32
CA LEU A 968 -23.14 -5.70 9.41
C LEU A 968 -24.45 -6.24 8.84
N ASP A 969 -25.50 -6.26 9.66
CA ASP A 969 -26.87 -6.35 9.20
C ASP A 969 -27.42 -4.95 8.97
N CYS A 970 -27.54 -4.55 7.69
CA CYS A 970 -28.00 -3.22 7.33
C CYS A 970 -29.46 -2.99 7.72
N SER A 971 -30.29 -4.05 7.72
CA SER A 971 -31.72 -3.99 7.98
C SER A 971 -31.99 -3.83 9.48
N GLU A 972 -31.29 -4.61 10.30
CA GLU A 972 -31.38 -4.54 11.76
C GLU A 972 -30.50 -3.43 12.36
N ARG A 973 -29.66 -2.78 11.55
CA ARG A 973 -28.60 -1.85 11.97
C ARG A 973 -27.69 -2.44 13.05
N ASN A 974 -27.47 -3.76 12.99
CA ASN A 974 -26.67 -4.50 13.95
C ASN A 974 -25.26 -4.76 13.38
N LEU A 975 -24.24 -4.38 14.14
CA LEU A 975 -22.84 -4.62 13.82
C LEU A 975 -22.25 -5.59 14.84
N ARG A 976 -21.68 -6.70 14.35
CA ARG A 976 -20.90 -7.63 15.16
C ARG A 976 -19.51 -7.80 14.58
N GLN A 977 -18.57 -8.27 15.40
CA GLN A 977 -17.25 -8.68 14.92
C GLN A 977 -17.18 -10.20 14.88
N ILE A 978 -16.63 -10.73 13.80
CA ILE A 978 -16.18 -12.12 13.71
C ILE A 978 -14.68 -12.15 13.90
N LYS A 979 -14.15 -13.20 14.53
CA LYS A 979 -12.72 -13.34 14.79
C LYS A 979 -12.28 -14.78 14.61
N THR A 980 -11.01 -15.00 14.31
CA THR A 980 -10.47 -16.35 14.17
C THR A 980 -10.52 -17.09 15.50
N GLN A 981 -11.04 -18.32 15.49
CA GLN A 981 -11.11 -19.20 16.66
C GLN A 981 -10.62 -20.60 16.32
N ARG A 982 -9.71 -20.72 15.34
CA ARG A 982 -9.31 -22.02 14.81
C ARG A 982 -8.56 -22.83 15.87
N THR A 983 -8.84 -24.13 15.87
CA THR A 983 -8.16 -25.13 16.71
C THR A 983 -7.74 -26.32 15.86
N GLY A 984 -6.67 -27.00 16.27
CA GLY A 984 -6.31 -28.30 15.72
C GLY A 984 -7.41 -29.31 16.06
N ARG A 985 -8.02 -29.93 15.04
CA ARG A 985 -9.16 -30.86 15.23
C ARG A 985 -8.84 -31.99 16.19
N ASP A 986 -7.59 -32.46 16.21
CA ASP A 986 -7.16 -33.63 16.97
C ASP A 986 -6.65 -33.29 18.37
N THR A 987 -6.29 -32.03 18.63
CA THR A 987 -5.66 -31.59 19.88
C THR A 987 -6.49 -30.59 20.67
N GLY A 988 -7.52 -30.00 20.06
CA GLY A 988 -8.29 -28.87 20.63
C GLY A 988 -7.46 -27.60 20.87
N THR A 989 -6.17 -27.62 20.52
CA THR A 989 -5.23 -26.53 20.79
C THR A 989 -5.45 -25.41 19.77
N ARG A 990 -5.53 -24.18 20.25
CA ARG A 990 -5.67 -23.00 19.36
C ARG A 990 -4.40 -22.80 18.53
N TYR A 991 -4.57 -22.40 17.28
CA TYR A 991 -3.46 -22.00 16.41
C TYR A 991 -2.90 -20.62 16.79
N ASN A 992 -1.83 -20.20 16.13
CA ASN A 992 -1.08 -18.97 16.41
C ASN A 992 -1.80 -17.68 16.04
N GLU A 993 -3.04 -17.75 15.54
CA GLU A 993 -3.89 -16.58 15.38
C GLU A 993 -4.38 -16.02 16.73
N VAL A 994 -4.14 -16.73 17.85
CA VAL A 994 -4.38 -16.22 19.21
C VAL A 994 -3.18 -15.39 19.67
N PRO A 995 -3.35 -14.07 19.85
CA PRO A 995 -2.26 -13.21 20.31
C PRO A 995 -1.64 -13.67 21.63
N ARG A 996 -0.34 -13.48 21.79
CA ARG A 996 0.41 -13.88 22.98
C ARG A 996 0.65 -12.68 23.91
N LEU A 997 0.37 -12.83 25.20
CA LEU A 997 0.67 -11.80 26.20
C LEU A 997 2.18 -11.52 26.27
N ALA A 998 3.01 -12.55 26.09
CA ALA A 998 4.46 -12.40 26.02
C ALA A 998 4.90 -11.42 24.92
N VAL A 999 4.23 -11.43 23.77
CA VAL A 999 4.51 -10.51 22.66
C VAL A 999 4.13 -9.08 23.03
N ALA A 1000 2.94 -8.85 23.58
CA ALA A 1000 2.51 -7.52 24.00
C ALA A 1000 3.43 -6.91 25.07
N LEU A 1001 3.90 -7.71 26.04
CA LEU A 1001 4.84 -7.29 27.08
C LEU A 1001 6.22 -6.96 26.51
N ASP A 1002 6.68 -7.73 25.53
CA ASP A 1002 7.95 -7.47 24.87
C ASP A 1002 7.91 -6.16 24.07
N TYR A 1003 6.79 -5.91 23.39
CA TYR A 1003 6.51 -4.64 22.72
C TYR A 1003 6.49 -3.46 23.68
N LEU A 1004 5.83 -3.60 24.84
CA LEU A 1004 5.79 -2.55 25.85
C LEU A 1004 7.21 -2.17 26.30
N HIS A 1005 8.11 -3.14 26.46
CA HIS A 1005 9.51 -2.86 26.77
C HIS A 1005 10.21 -2.10 25.65
N VAL A 1006 10.02 -2.52 24.40
CA VAL A 1006 10.69 -1.93 23.24
C VAL A 1006 10.22 -0.51 22.98
N LEU A 1007 8.92 -0.24 23.10
CA LEU A 1007 8.33 1.07 22.83
C LEU A 1007 8.53 2.08 23.97
N GLN A 1008 8.81 1.59 25.18
CA GLN A 1008 9.04 2.44 26.37
C GLN A 1008 10.36 2.11 27.08
N PRO A 1009 11.52 2.33 26.45
CA PRO A 1009 12.81 2.00 27.06
C PRO A 1009 13.05 2.76 28.37
N ASP A 1010 12.63 4.03 28.45
CA ASP A 1010 12.78 4.88 29.63
C ASP A 1010 11.82 4.52 30.78
N ASN A 1011 10.80 3.70 30.50
CA ASN A 1011 9.81 3.24 31.47
C ASN A 1011 9.61 1.72 31.37
N ALA A 1012 10.72 0.99 31.31
CA ALA A 1012 10.69 -0.45 31.05
C ALA A 1012 9.80 -1.20 32.06
N PRO A 1013 9.04 -2.22 31.59
CA PRO A 1013 8.06 -2.94 32.41
C PRO A 1013 8.67 -3.67 33.62
N VAL A 1014 9.89 -4.19 33.47
CA VAL A 1014 10.61 -4.93 34.51
C VAL A 1014 12.04 -4.43 34.58
N HIS A 1015 12.48 -4.08 35.78
CA HIS A 1015 13.87 -3.73 36.12
C HIS A 1015 14.37 -4.59 37.28
N PHE A 1016 15.67 -4.84 37.31
CA PHE A 1016 16.32 -5.61 38.36
C PHE A 1016 17.33 -4.73 39.09
N ALA A 1017 17.36 -4.80 40.42
CA ALA A 1017 18.34 -4.11 41.25
C ALA A 1017 18.99 -5.08 42.22
N TRP A 1018 20.30 -5.27 42.07
CA TRP A 1018 21.12 -6.11 42.92
C TRP A 1018 21.96 -5.23 43.86
N GLY A 1019 22.07 -5.62 45.13
CA GLY A 1019 22.86 -4.91 46.13
C GLY A 1019 24.35 -4.82 45.79
N SER A 1020 24.99 -3.72 46.23
CA SER A 1020 26.44 -3.53 46.13
C SER A 1020 27.16 -4.13 47.35
N ARG A 1021 28.37 -4.66 47.16
CA ARG A 1021 29.26 -5.13 48.22
C ARG A 1021 30.31 -4.07 48.52
N THR A 1022 30.27 -3.52 49.72
CA THR A 1022 31.20 -2.47 50.19
C THR A 1022 32.09 -3.00 51.33
N GLY A 1023 33.40 -2.70 51.24
CA GLY A 1023 34.40 -3.00 52.28
C GLY A 1023 35.12 -4.36 52.17
N LEU A 1024 36.29 -4.46 52.84
CA LEU A 1024 37.19 -5.63 52.83
C LEU A 1024 36.60 -6.92 53.43
N LEU A 1025 35.50 -6.82 54.19
CA LEU A 1025 34.91 -7.92 54.96
C LEU A 1025 33.66 -8.55 54.29
N ASN A 1026 33.01 -7.89 53.33
CA ASN A 1026 31.82 -8.40 52.64
C ASN A 1026 32.19 -9.10 51.32
N LYS A 1027 32.49 -10.40 51.39
CA LYS A 1027 32.89 -11.20 50.22
C LYS A 1027 31.71 -11.80 49.46
N GLU A 1028 30.62 -12.12 50.13
CA GLU A 1028 29.52 -12.92 49.56
C GLU A 1028 28.49 -12.07 48.81
N ARG A 1029 28.04 -12.58 47.65
CA ARG A 1029 27.01 -11.98 46.80
C ARG A 1029 25.65 -12.06 47.52
N ALA A 1030 24.89 -10.96 47.48
CA ALA A 1030 23.55 -10.95 48.08
C ALA A 1030 22.65 -12.02 47.43
N ASP A 1031 21.92 -12.78 48.26
CA ASP A 1031 20.99 -13.83 47.82
C ASP A 1031 19.71 -13.26 47.19
N THR A 1032 19.49 -11.96 47.30
CA THR A 1032 18.24 -11.30 46.92
C THR A 1032 18.46 -10.24 45.84
N VAL A 1033 17.67 -10.30 44.76
CA VAL A 1033 17.59 -9.29 43.69
C VAL A 1033 16.21 -8.66 43.71
N LYS A 1034 16.12 -7.34 43.82
CA LYS A 1034 14.84 -6.62 43.75
C LYS A 1034 14.34 -6.59 42.31
N VAL A 1035 13.06 -6.85 42.12
CA VAL A 1035 12.34 -6.71 40.85
C VAL A 1035 11.44 -5.49 40.95
N LEU A 1036 11.76 -4.45 40.21
CA LEU A 1036 11.00 -3.21 40.16
C LEU A 1036 10.07 -3.28 38.94
N LEU A 1037 8.78 -3.05 39.17
CA LEU A 1037 7.76 -3.05 38.12
C LEU A 1037 7.30 -1.61 37.86
N ASN A 1038 7.02 -1.28 36.60
CA ASN A 1038 6.33 -0.02 36.30
C ASN A 1038 4.85 -0.10 36.70
N ASP A 1039 4.14 1.04 36.66
CA ASP A 1039 2.75 1.10 37.13
C ASP A 1039 1.78 0.27 36.28
N GLN A 1040 2.08 0.08 34.99
CA GLN A 1040 1.30 -0.81 34.11
C GLN A 1040 1.44 -2.26 34.57
N MET A 1041 2.66 -2.74 34.80
CA MET A 1041 2.92 -4.12 35.25
C MET A 1041 2.34 -4.41 36.64
N LYS A 1042 2.39 -3.45 37.56
CA LYS A 1042 1.72 -3.57 38.88
C LYS A 1042 0.22 -3.76 38.73
N LYS A 1043 -0.43 -2.97 37.86
CA LYS A 1043 -1.87 -3.05 37.59
C LYS A 1043 -2.27 -4.36 36.91
N LEU A 1044 -1.44 -4.85 35.98
CA LEU A 1044 -1.70 -6.09 35.28
C LEU A 1044 -1.57 -7.32 36.18
N ASP A 1045 -0.72 -7.28 37.22
CA ASP A 1045 -0.42 -8.41 38.11
C ASP A 1045 -0.30 -9.75 37.37
N CYS A 1046 0.47 -9.79 36.27
CA CYS A 1046 0.52 -10.95 35.38
C CYS A 1046 1.73 -11.87 35.58
N ILE A 1047 2.59 -11.61 36.57
CA ILE A 1047 3.80 -12.41 36.84
C ILE A 1047 3.51 -13.45 37.93
N ALA A 1048 3.64 -14.73 37.59
CA ALA A 1048 3.52 -15.85 38.53
C ALA A 1048 4.86 -16.22 39.16
N ALA A 1049 5.90 -16.35 38.35
CA ALA A 1049 7.25 -16.73 38.78
C ALA A 1049 8.29 -16.25 37.75
N MET A 1050 9.57 -16.33 38.11
CA MET A 1050 10.69 -16.06 37.20
C MET A 1050 11.76 -17.14 37.34
N LYS A 1051 12.30 -17.57 36.21
CA LYS A 1051 13.48 -18.44 36.14
C LYS A 1051 14.62 -17.70 35.47
N VAL A 1052 15.86 -18.08 35.78
CA VAL A 1052 17.06 -17.48 35.19
C VAL A 1052 17.88 -18.58 34.56
N TRP A 1053 18.06 -18.50 33.24
CA TRP A 1053 18.89 -19.42 32.48
C TRP A 1053 20.28 -18.82 32.33
N ILE A 1054 21.32 -19.57 32.70
CA ILE A 1054 22.72 -19.14 32.56
C ILE A 1054 23.51 -20.17 31.76
N PHE A 1055 24.38 -19.68 30.89
CA PHE A 1055 25.25 -20.51 30.07
C PHE A 1055 26.62 -20.68 30.72
N GLU A 1056 27.05 -21.93 30.90
CA GLU A 1056 28.41 -22.30 31.29
C GLU A 1056 29.15 -22.91 30.09
N GLY A 1057 30.12 -22.20 29.53
CA GLY A 1057 30.92 -22.67 28.39
C GLY A 1057 32.11 -21.76 28.10
N GLY A 1058 33.14 -22.30 27.42
CA GLY A 1058 34.38 -21.57 27.08
C GLY A 1058 35.54 -21.74 28.07
N ARG A 1059 35.43 -22.67 29.03
CA ARG A 1059 36.54 -23.04 29.94
C ARG A 1059 37.24 -24.30 29.44
N VAL A 1060 38.55 -24.25 29.42
CA VAL A 1060 39.41 -25.43 29.31
C VAL A 1060 39.57 -25.99 30.72
N ASP A 1061 39.35 -27.29 30.93
CA ASP A 1061 39.56 -27.93 32.22
C ASP A 1061 41.05 -27.88 32.62
N GLU A 1062 41.36 -28.28 33.86
CA GLU A 1062 42.73 -28.33 34.39
C GLU A 1062 43.68 -29.22 33.54
N LYS A 1063 43.13 -30.07 32.66
CA LYS A 1063 43.83 -30.96 31.73
C LYS A 1063 43.82 -30.46 30.28
N LYS A 1064 43.47 -29.19 30.05
CA LYS A 1064 43.32 -28.57 28.72
C LYS A 1064 42.28 -29.22 27.80
N LYS A 1065 41.27 -29.91 28.35
CA LYS A 1065 40.11 -30.39 27.59
C LYS A 1065 38.95 -29.38 27.62
N PRO A 1066 38.25 -29.16 26.51
CA PRO A 1066 37.07 -28.29 26.51
C PRO A 1066 36.00 -28.85 27.46
N LYS A 1067 35.53 -28.05 28.42
CA LYS A 1067 34.36 -28.42 29.22
C LYS A 1067 33.09 -28.34 28.35
N PRO A 1068 32.14 -29.29 28.44
CA PRO A 1068 30.91 -29.24 27.66
C PRO A 1068 30.12 -27.96 27.94
N SER A 1069 29.66 -27.30 26.88
CA SER A 1069 28.76 -26.15 26.99
C SER A 1069 27.41 -26.61 27.56
N THR A 1070 26.94 -25.99 28.64
CA THR A 1070 25.69 -26.41 29.32
C THR A 1070 24.87 -25.21 29.75
N TRP A 1071 23.54 -25.28 29.58
CA TRP A 1071 22.62 -24.34 30.21
C TRP A 1071 22.18 -24.83 31.59
N HIS A 1072 22.17 -23.93 32.56
CA HIS A 1072 21.61 -24.16 33.89
C HIS A 1072 20.36 -23.30 34.08
N CYS A 1073 19.25 -23.93 34.47
CA CYS A 1073 18.03 -23.23 34.86
C CYS A 1073 18.01 -23.01 36.37
N LEU A 1074 18.24 -21.77 36.80
CA LEU A 1074 18.08 -21.34 38.19
C LEU A 1074 16.61 -21.03 38.46
N THR A 1075 16.10 -21.47 39.61
CA THR A 1075 14.69 -21.30 40.00
C THR A 1075 14.59 -20.51 41.31
N PRO A 1076 14.95 -19.22 41.32
CA PRO A 1076 14.86 -18.39 42.52
C PRO A 1076 13.39 -18.26 42.98
N GLU A 1077 13.19 -18.14 44.28
CA GLU A 1077 11.87 -17.89 44.85
C GLU A 1077 11.46 -16.43 44.53
N PHE A 1078 10.33 -16.24 43.85
CA PHE A 1078 9.79 -14.90 43.58
C PHE A 1078 8.80 -14.49 44.68
N LYS A 1079 9.20 -13.52 45.51
CA LYS A 1079 8.36 -12.93 46.57
C LYS A 1079 7.77 -11.61 46.11
N ARG A 1080 6.46 -11.45 46.19
CA ARG A 1080 5.76 -10.21 45.84
C ARG A 1080 5.92 -9.14 46.91
N ALA A 1081 5.94 -7.88 46.49
CA ALA A 1081 5.96 -6.70 47.35
C ALA A 1081 5.18 -5.54 46.70
N GLU A 1082 4.81 -4.51 47.46
CA GLU A 1082 4.02 -3.36 46.95
C GLU A 1082 4.68 -2.63 45.76
N THR A 1083 6.01 -2.57 45.72
CA THR A 1083 6.78 -1.91 44.65
C THR A 1083 7.17 -2.85 43.50
N GLY A 1084 6.78 -4.13 43.58
CA GLY A 1084 7.12 -5.17 42.60
C GLY A 1084 7.35 -6.53 43.28
N GLY A 1085 8.61 -6.92 43.44
CA GLY A 1085 8.96 -8.15 44.13
C GLY A 1085 10.46 -8.33 44.37
N ALA A 1086 10.86 -9.53 44.77
CA ALA A 1086 12.24 -9.92 44.97
C ALA A 1086 12.47 -11.37 44.55
N LEU A 1087 13.56 -11.63 43.86
CA LEU A 1087 14.06 -12.96 43.56
C LEU A 1087 15.06 -13.36 44.63
N ARG A 1088 14.81 -14.48 45.31
CA ARG A 1088 15.72 -15.06 46.29
C ARG A 1088 16.38 -16.31 45.71
N PHE A 1089 17.68 -16.22 45.47
CA PHE A 1089 18.51 -17.30 44.99
C PHE A 1089 18.96 -18.19 46.14
N THR A 1090 19.00 -19.50 45.92
CA THR A 1090 19.59 -20.43 46.89
C THR A 1090 21.11 -20.37 46.85
N SER A 1091 21.79 -20.87 47.90
CA SER A 1091 23.25 -20.99 47.88
C SER A 1091 23.76 -21.86 46.72
N ALA A 1092 22.96 -22.86 46.30
CA ALA A 1092 23.26 -23.68 45.12
C ALA A 1092 23.18 -22.87 43.82
N ASP A 1093 22.16 -22.02 43.67
CA ASP A 1093 22.03 -21.13 42.50
C ASP A 1093 23.19 -20.13 42.42
N LEU A 1094 23.54 -19.50 43.54
CA LEU A 1094 24.65 -18.54 43.59
C LEU A 1094 26.00 -19.20 43.28
N LYS A 1095 26.21 -20.44 43.76
CA LYS A 1095 27.40 -21.22 43.42
C LYS A 1095 27.46 -21.50 41.92
N LYS A 1096 26.35 -21.94 41.32
CA LYS A 1096 26.26 -22.20 39.87
C LYS A 1096 26.48 -20.93 39.05
N LEU A 1097 25.92 -19.81 39.49
CA LEU A 1097 26.15 -18.52 38.87
C LEU A 1097 27.63 -18.12 38.91
N ALA A 1098 28.31 -18.29 40.04
CA ALA A 1098 29.74 -18.01 40.16
C ALA A 1098 30.59 -18.95 39.27
N GLU A 1099 30.21 -20.22 39.14
CA GLU A 1099 30.85 -21.18 38.24
C GLU A 1099 30.71 -20.79 36.76
N ALA A 1100 29.61 -20.16 36.36
CA ALA A 1100 29.37 -19.73 34.98
C ALA A 1100 30.02 -18.38 34.60
N MET A 1101 30.47 -17.58 35.56
CA MET A 1101 31.07 -16.27 35.29
C MET A 1101 32.44 -16.38 34.63
N VAL A 1102 32.64 -15.65 33.53
CA VAL A 1102 33.94 -15.52 32.87
C VAL A 1102 34.52 -14.13 33.14
N THR A 1103 35.84 -14.08 33.26
CA THR A 1103 36.59 -12.83 33.39
C THR A 1103 36.69 -12.16 32.02
N THR A 1104 36.23 -10.91 31.90
CA THR A 1104 36.36 -10.13 30.67
C THR A 1104 37.31 -8.96 30.88
N SER A 1105 38.42 -8.91 30.13
CA SER A 1105 39.36 -7.78 30.19
C SER A 1105 38.76 -6.51 29.60
N THR A 1106 38.91 -5.38 30.32
CA THR A 1106 38.74 -3.97 29.93
C THR A 1106 37.97 -3.71 28.62
N ARG A 1107 36.65 -3.93 28.63
CA ARG A 1107 35.71 -3.22 27.75
C ARG A 1107 34.73 -2.43 28.63
N PRO A 1108 34.34 -1.20 28.26
CA PRO A 1108 33.24 -0.52 28.94
C PRO A 1108 31.98 -1.39 28.87
N ALA A 1109 31.15 -1.35 29.93
CA ALA A 1109 29.82 -1.95 29.90
C ALA A 1109 29.06 -1.44 28.66
N VAL A 1110 28.51 -2.34 27.87
CA VAL A 1110 27.63 -1.97 26.75
C VAL A 1110 26.37 -1.36 27.36
N GLY A 1111 26.14 -0.06 27.13
CA GLY A 1111 24.92 0.64 27.57
C GLY A 1111 24.93 1.19 29.00
N GLY A 1112 26.08 1.55 29.56
CA GLY A 1112 26.19 2.10 30.91
C GLY A 1112 25.41 3.42 31.11
N ALA A 1113 24.51 3.42 32.09
CA ALA A 1113 23.76 4.57 32.58
C ALA A 1113 24.63 5.83 32.74
N ALA A 1114 24.08 6.98 32.35
CA ALA A 1114 24.69 8.31 32.35
C ALA A 1114 25.06 8.88 33.75
N GLY A 1115 25.28 8.04 34.76
CA GLY A 1115 25.51 8.43 36.15
C GLY A 1115 26.89 8.12 36.74
N LEU A 1116 27.76 7.36 36.05
CA LEU A 1116 29.11 7.12 36.54
C LEU A 1116 30.01 8.30 36.15
N SER A 1117 30.46 9.04 37.17
CA SER A 1117 31.37 10.18 37.04
C SER A 1117 32.58 9.83 36.18
N LYS A 1118 32.87 10.69 35.20
CA LYS A 1118 34.10 10.66 34.40
C LYS A 1118 35.30 10.68 35.36
N GLY A 1119 35.95 9.54 35.58
CA GLY A 1119 37.19 9.45 36.35
C GLY A 1119 37.47 8.13 37.08
N ALA A 1120 36.47 7.29 37.37
CA ALA A 1120 36.70 6.01 38.05
C ALA A 1120 36.83 4.85 37.04
N GLY A 1121 38.06 4.44 36.73
CA GLY A 1121 38.32 3.28 35.88
C GLY A 1121 37.83 1.98 36.51
N VAL A 1122 36.98 1.22 35.81
CA VAL A 1122 36.63 -0.16 36.17
C VAL A 1122 37.90 -1.00 36.07
N LEU A 1123 38.35 -1.60 37.19
CA LEU A 1123 39.57 -2.40 37.27
C LEU A 1123 39.38 -3.81 36.68
N PHE A 1124 38.17 -4.36 36.80
CA PHE A 1124 37.86 -5.73 36.40
C PHE A 1124 36.34 -5.97 36.29
N MET A 1125 35.91 -6.80 35.34
CA MET A 1125 34.51 -7.23 35.20
C MET A 1125 34.44 -8.75 35.00
N GLN A 1126 33.55 -9.39 35.77
CA GLN A 1126 33.13 -10.78 35.56
C GLN A 1126 31.67 -10.80 35.13
N ARG A 1127 31.34 -11.61 34.13
CA ARG A 1127 29.96 -11.76 33.67
C ARG A 1127 29.69 -13.17 33.15
N VAL A 1128 28.43 -13.57 33.14
CA VAL A 1128 28.00 -14.79 32.44
C VAL A 1128 28.09 -14.54 30.93
N THR A 1129 28.51 -15.54 30.15
CA THR A 1129 28.65 -15.44 28.69
C THR A 1129 27.32 -15.11 28.02
N GLN A 1130 26.24 -15.82 28.39
CA GLN A 1130 24.88 -15.57 27.94
C GLN A 1130 23.89 -15.97 29.05
N ALA A 1131 22.82 -15.19 29.22
CA ALA A 1131 21.75 -15.50 30.16
C ALA A 1131 20.38 -15.05 29.62
N PHE A 1132 19.31 -15.65 30.13
CA PHE A 1132 17.93 -15.28 29.83
C PHE A 1132 17.06 -15.24 31.08
N CYS A 1133 16.10 -14.32 31.12
CA CYS A 1133 14.99 -14.36 32.07
C CYS A 1133 13.82 -15.09 31.41
N GLU A 1134 13.22 -16.06 32.09
CA GLU A 1134 11.94 -16.65 31.70
C GLU A 1134 10.89 -16.23 32.73
N VAL A 1135 9.98 -15.35 32.34
CA VAL A 1135 8.87 -14.87 33.18
C VAL A 1135 7.66 -15.77 32.96
N ILE A 1136 7.26 -16.51 33.98
CA ILE A 1136 6.05 -17.34 33.94
C ILE A 1136 4.85 -16.43 34.16
N LEU A 1137 3.95 -16.40 33.18
CA LEU A 1137 2.78 -15.54 33.17
C LEU A 1137 1.56 -16.21 33.81
N LYS A 1138 0.66 -15.39 34.36
CA LYS A 1138 -0.70 -15.75 34.77
C LYS A 1138 -1.70 -14.77 34.17
N LYS A 1139 -3.00 -15.07 34.30
CA LYS A 1139 -4.08 -14.19 33.83
C LYS A 1139 -3.89 -12.77 34.39
N PRO A 1140 -3.88 -11.73 33.53
CA PRO A 1140 -3.77 -10.36 33.98
C PRO A 1140 -5.06 -9.90 34.68
N THR A 1141 -4.91 -8.97 35.62
CA THR A 1141 -6.04 -8.26 36.23
C THR A 1141 -6.64 -7.26 35.25
N ILE A 1142 -7.97 -7.24 35.16
CA ILE A 1142 -8.71 -6.37 34.24
C ILE A 1142 -8.96 -5.01 34.91
N ALA A 1143 -8.59 -3.94 34.20
CA ALA A 1143 -8.70 -2.58 34.69
C ALA A 1143 -10.15 -2.05 34.69
N LEU A 1144 -10.39 -1.01 35.49
CA LEU A 1144 -11.61 -0.21 35.42
C LEU A 1144 -11.41 0.95 34.44
N TYR A 1145 -12.49 1.43 33.83
CA TYR A 1145 -12.45 2.68 33.08
C TYR A 1145 -12.07 3.84 34.00
N THR A 1146 -11.09 4.63 33.57
CA THR A 1146 -10.51 5.73 34.36
C THR A 1146 -11.18 7.08 34.06
N THR A 1147 -11.76 7.23 32.87
CA THR A 1147 -12.38 8.45 32.34
C THR A 1147 -13.63 8.11 31.52
N GLY A 1148 -14.37 9.14 31.10
CA GLY A 1148 -15.57 9.00 30.27
C GLY A 1148 -16.83 8.50 31.01
N PRO A 1149 -17.93 8.25 30.28
CA PRO A 1149 -19.23 7.89 30.85
C PRO A 1149 -19.25 6.54 31.60
N GLU A 1150 -18.29 5.66 31.32
CA GLU A 1150 -18.17 4.33 31.95
C GLU A 1150 -17.19 4.31 33.13
N LYS A 1151 -16.68 5.47 33.57
CA LYS A 1151 -15.71 5.58 34.68
C LYS A 1151 -16.13 4.77 35.91
N GLY A 1152 -15.21 3.97 36.44
CA GLY A 1152 -15.41 3.11 37.61
C GLY A 1152 -16.04 1.74 37.29
N LYS A 1153 -16.52 1.50 36.07
CA LYS A 1153 -16.96 0.17 35.62
C LYS A 1153 -15.78 -0.66 35.12
N ALA A 1154 -15.91 -1.98 35.18
CA ALA A 1154 -14.91 -2.88 34.61
C ALA A 1154 -14.85 -2.76 33.08
N THR A 1155 -13.64 -2.75 32.54
CA THR A 1155 -13.44 -2.92 31.09
C THR A 1155 -13.81 -4.35 30.68
N PRO A 1156 -14.20 -4.58 29.41
CA PRO A 1156 -14.40 -5.95 28.92
C PRO A 1156 -13.11 -6.78 29.05
N ASP A 1157 -13.25 -8.08 29.34
CA ASP A 1157 -12.11 -8.99 29.55
C ASP A 1157 -11.36 -9.26 28.24
N TRP A 1158 -10.43 -8.38 27.91
CA TRP A 1158 -9.55 -8.49 26.75
C TRP A 1158 -8.56 -9.66 26.87
N SER A 1159 -8.28 -10.15 28.08
CA SER A 1159 -7.34 -11.25 28.29
C SER A 1159 -7.86 -12.59 27.80
N ALA A 1160 -9.19 -12.72 27.62
CA ALA A 1160 -9.82 -13.91 27.02
C ALA A 1160 -9.39 -14.17 25.57
N ASP A 1161 -8.91 -13.12 24.90
CA ASP A 1161 -8.41 -13.16 23.53
C ASP A 1161 -6.88 -13.38 23.47
N MET A 1162 -6.19 -13.49 24.61
CA MET A 1162 -4.74 -13.68 24.65
C MET A 1162 -4.31 -15.03 25.25
N LYS A 1163 -3.24 -15.59 24.71
CA LYS A 1163 -2.50 -16.71 25.28
C LYS A 1163 -1.51 -16.19 26.33
N TRP A 1164 -1.65 -16.68 27.56
CA TRP A 1164 -0.72 -16.43 28.67
C TRP A 1164 -0.36 -17.73 29.42
N GLU A 1165 -1.20 -18.76 29.32
CA GLU A 1165 -0.92 -20.09 29.85
C GLU A 1165 0.17 -20.79 29.04
N ASN A 1166 1.15 -21.38 29.73
CA ASN A 1166 2.26 -22.12 29.14
C ASN A 1166 3.06 -21.35 28.07
N ASP A 1167 3.00 -20.01 28.08
CA ASP A 1167 3.69 -19.13 27.14
C ASP A 1167 4.46 -18.05 27.91
N PRO A 1168 5.66 -18.37 28.42
CA PRO A 1168 6.45 -17.44 29.21
C PRO A 1168 6.97 -16.29 28.35
N TRP A 1169 7.16 -15.14 28.97
CA TRP A 1169 7.90 -14.04 28.34
C TRP A 1169 9.39 -14.22 28.60
N ILE A 1170 10.17 -14.42 27.53
CA ILE A 1170 11.60 -14.72 27.60
C ILE A 1170 12.39 -13.59 26.95
N PHE A 1171 13.44 -13.12 27.64
CA PHE A 1171 14.34 -12.10 27.09
C PHE A 1171 15.78 -12.26 27.60
N PRO A 1172 16.79 -11.82 26.82
CA PRO A 1172 18.19 -11.86 27.26
C PRO A 1172 18.47 -11.03 28.52
N LEU A 1173 19.33 -11.56 29.37
CA LEU A 1173 19.83 -10.92 30.58
C LEU A 1173 21.34 -10.73 30.53
N GLU A 1174 21.81 -9.66 31.14
CA GLU A 1174 23.21 -9.48 31.53
C GLU A 1174 23.33 -9.65 33.04
N ILE A 1175 24.23 -10.53 33.48
CA ILE A 1175 24.49 -10.82 34.89
C ILE A 1175 25.98 -10.83 35.15
N GLY A 1176 26.43 -10.06 36.15
CA GLY A 1176 27.86 -9.95 36.44
C GLY A 1176 28.20 -9.26 37.75
N THR A 1177 29.49 -8.94 37.87
CA THR A 1177 30.11 -8.12 38.92
C THR A 1177 31.09 -7.15 38.25
N SER A 1178 30.99 -5.88 38.61
CA SER A 1178 32.00 -4.85 38.27
C SER A 1178 32.81 -4.48 39.52
N LEU A 1179 34.14 -4.39 39.39
CA LEU A 1179 35.03 -3.95 40.47
C LEU A 1179 35.50 -2.51 40.24
N VAL A 1180 35.25 -1.64 41.23
CA VAL A 1180 35.74 -0.25 41.26
C VAL A 1180 36.43 -0.01 42.59
N GLY A 1181 37.76 0.07 42.59
CA GLY A 1181 38.57 0.10 43.81
C GLY A 1181 38.38 -1.16 44.65
N SER A 1182 38.03 -1.01 45.92
CA SER A 1182 37.72 -2.12 46.85
C SER A 1182 36.25 -2.54 46.85
N ASN A 1183 35.41 -1.97 45.98
CA ASN A 1183 33.97 -2.22 45.96
C ASN A 1183 33.59 -3.12 44.79
N ALA A 1184 32.66 -4.04 45.03
CA ALA A 1184 32.10 -4.92 44.01
C ALA A 1184 30.61 -4.62 43.80
N PHE A 1185 30.24 -4.31 42.57
CA PHE A 1185 28.88 -4.00 42.15
C PHE A 1185 28.33 -5.18 41.38
N ASP A 1186 27.47 -5.97 42.03
CA ASP A 1186 26.73 -7.02 41.36
C ASP A 1186 25.58 -6.40 40.57
N PHE A 1187 25.32 -6.94 39.39
CA PHE A 1187 24.26 -6.43 38.53
C PHE A 1187 23.54 -7.57 37.81
N MET A 1188 22.26 -7.32 37.58
CA MET A 1188 21.37 -8.12 36.74
C MET A 1188 20.52 -7.11 36.00
N GLN A 1189 20.46 -7.16 34.68
CA GLN A 1189 19.66 -6.23 33.88
C GLN A 1189 19.28 -6.87 32.55
N ARG A 1190 18.17 -6.44 31.95
CA ARG A 1190 17.87 -6.81 30.56
C ARG A 1190 18.94 -6.17 29.67
N ARG A 1191 19.51 -6.96 28.74
CA ARG A 1191 20.56 -6.46 27.85
C ARG A 1191 19.95 -5.43 26.91
N SER A 1192 20.50 -4.22 26.89
CA SER A 1192 20.08 -3.16 25.97
C SER A 1192 20.86 -3.27 24.66
N GLY A 1193 20.23 -2.87 23.55
CA GLY A 1193 20.90 -2.80 22.27
C GLY A 1193 21.10 -4.16 21.56
N GLU A 1194 22.16 -4.23 20.74
CA GLU A 1194 22.55 -5.45 20.01
C GLU A 1194 22.85 -6.58 21.02
N HIS A 1195 22.46 -7.81 20.67
CA HIS A 1195 22.52 -9.00 21.53
C HIS A 1195 21.56 -9.00 22.74
N GLY A 1196 20.72 -7.97 22.89
CA GLY A 1196 19.64 -7.91 23.88
C GLY A 1196 18.26 -7.89 23.24
N GLN A 1197 18.04 -6.98 22.30
CA GLN A 1197 16.82 -6.97 21.48
C GLN A 1197 16.91 -7.93 20.30
N VAL A 1198 18.12 -8.23 19.82
CA VAL A 1198 18.38 -9.21 18.75
C VAL A 1198 19.29 -10.33 19.24
N PRO A 1199 19.26 -11.53 18.63
CA PRO A 1199 20.13 -12.63 18.99
C PRO A 1199 21.63 -12.31 18.89
N ASP A 1200 22.41 -12.97 19.74
CA ASP A 1200 23.87 -12.97 19.65
C ASP A 1200 24.32 -13.99 18.60
N TRP A 1201 24.44 -13.54 17.35
CA TRP A 1201 24.74 -14.40 16.19
C TRP A 1201 26.06 -15.15 16.32
N ASP A 1202 27.09 -14.48 16.84
CA ASP A 1202 28.43 -15.08 16.96
C ASP A 1202 28.48 -16.10 18.11
N PHE A 1203 27.75 -15.84 19.21
CA PHE A 1203 27.53 -16.85 20.24
C PHE A 1203 26.83 -18.09 19.66
N LEU A 1204 25.72 -17.90 18.92
CA LEU A 1204 24.98 -19.00 18.30
C LEU A 1204 25.87 -19.80 17.33
N ALA A 1205 26.64 -19.12 16.49
CA ALA A 1205 27.55 -19.74 15.53
C ALA A 1205 28.72 -20.49 16.18
N SER A 1206 29.15 -20.07 17.36
CA SER A 1206 30.28 -20.69 18.08
C SER A 1206 29.85 -21.93 18.85
N HIS A 1207 28.63 -21.93 19.39
CA HIS A 1207 28.15 -22.99 20.28
C HIS A 1207 27.13 -23.95 19.64
N TYR A 1208 26.48 -23.55 18.54
CA TYR A 1208 25.41 -24.32 17.89
C TYR A 1208 25.59 -24.46 16.37
N ARG A 1209 26.84 -24.44 15.90
CA ARG A 1209 27.15 -24.65 14.47
C ARG A 1209 26.67 -26.00 13.95
N ASP A 1210 26.71 -27.02 14.78
CA ASP A 1210 26.19 -28.37 14.51
C ASP A 1210 24.68 -28.38 14.24
N LYS A 1211 23.94 -27.45 14.85
CA LYS A 1211 22.51 -27.20 14.60
C LYS A 1211 22.26 -26.27 13.41
N GLY A 1212 23.31 -25.86 12.69
CA GLY A 1212 23.21 -25.06 11.47
C GLY A 1212 23.18 -23.54 11.67
N TYR A 1213 23.53 -23.05 12.87
CA TYR A 1213 23.69 -21.61 13.11
C TYR A 1213 24.97 -21.07 12.46
N LEU A 1214 24.90 -19.85 11.93
CA LEU A 1214 26.00 -19.16 11.25
C LEU A 1214 26.32 -17.83 11.90
N SER A 1215 27.56 -17.39 11.78
CA SER A 1215 27.94 -16.04 12.21
C SER A 1215 27.27 -14.99 11.34
N ARG A 1216 27.23 -13.75 11.83
CA ARG A 1216 26.66 -12.62 11.08
C ARG A 1216 27.31 -12.46 9.70
N HIS A 1217 28.64 -12.60 9.61
CA HIS A 1217 29.37 -12.45 8.35
C HIS A 1217 29.06 -13.58 7.35
N GLU A 1218 28.96 -14.82 7.83
CA GLU A 1218 28.63 -15.99 7.00
C GLU A 1218 27.19 -15.94 6.46
N ALA A 1219 26.23 -15.46 7.26
CA ALA A 1219 24.84 -15.34 6.85
C ALA A 1219 24.62 -14.20 5.83
N ILE A 1220 25.33 -13.07 5.99
CA ILE A 1220 25.23 -11.93 5.05
C ILE A 1220 25.95 -12.23 3.72
N GLY A 1221 26.95 -13.12 3.72
CA GLY A 1221 27.65 -13.55 2.50
C GLY A 1221 28.81 -12.64 2.08
N ILE A 1222 29.41 -11.91 3.02
CA ILE A 1222 30.65 -11.15 2.78
C ILE A 1222 31.81 -12.14 2.89
N ASN A 1223 32.28 -12.66 1.76
CA ASN A 1223 33.55 -13.38 1.73
C ASN A 1223 34.66 -12.35 2.03
N LYS A 1224 35.34 -12.51 3.17
CA LYS A 1224 36.62 -11.84 3.42
C LYS A 1224 37.69 -12.50 2.55
N ASN A 1225 37.74 -12.14 1.27
CA ASN A 1225 38.91 -12.36 0.43
C ASN A 1225 39.46 -11.02 -0.01
#